data_AF-A0A437JQ64-F1
#
_entry.id   AF-A0A437JQ64-F1
#
_cell.length_a   1.000
_cell.length_b   1.000
_cell.length_c   1.000
_cell.angle_alpha   90.00
_cell.angle_beta   90.00
_cell.angle_gamma   90.00
#
_symmetry.space_group_name_H-M   'P 1'
#
loop_
_entity.id
_entity.type
_entity.pdbx_description
1 polymer ?
#
loop_
_entity_poly.entity_id
_entity_poly.type
_entity_poly.pdbx_seq_one_letter_code
_entity_poly.pdbx_strand_id
1 'polypeptide(L)'
;MADPLQVVQSLDRLAERYTVFEPDQVLTHGQLNGVTDYLDDQTRLSRVCLHGVGLVAGLQVQRTGAGVRVGRGLGVTTDGDLLRLGTDTVYDRWRAYDSSYPVYPPLWTGGAEPQPLDAAELVPVGESDVLARPLAELPGGIDGRVVLLLMESIVQDPDMCSGTDCDNLGRDARHRLRVMAVPAPLAQQLMDAVGLMPASERARSLPALAMRRPALSTDIGTTGTLATRYRDAAGATLAELRRALQALARAFPDLLQEVFGGDPTARWLARLDALVATFAGTSSGLQVWWSFVKDTVDQWATLRDALLADDSVLLPAVDAFPKHLLLGTVGAPRELRMGLYPSPLDAASRHGRAHARFALWKLDAMLAAFAMPADTTLRVTPSRGDAQPLAGRAIPWHYRVLEASPIHVAWDFQRAARGQEGEHLGYRAASWASTEQARSPLQFAIGGHDFFRVEGHLGRPVEQVGNELRALIARHNLPFQVQEVLLHNDRRQLRRRPPLRYTPLHSLHYLLRQDVALRIDESRSVAARFATDVAGGVAAGIVPAATDSGAQTVTLARSAQDAVARVQEVSAPVLASRSYTSYQAQTTQNPTWKSAYATGLETVSQSKASLGHLSRADHASPFDALISSNQPHWIDWLDVLIQAQDDRADDRLLFTRYLQDHPALDHAGGAWRGGTFVLVYDDSGRVVADFTLPYPAAEEDQPEPEEPPLTRPPYRPPVAVDGGIRITRPVPMLVDDSVLRQRELFRFDLEKTTANIEGLVQGAFVPNNAVDNPKVVAPGRATGNAWLDYNAGVLDAQMKRVRELEQLVSTPSVGDPVREAAQRELVRTQGEMAQTVGVLAGEVAASGLDVSSTAGAAVTQRIASGAAQVKDGNARGVMLQQLDAVQTPAGSATARFVDGLKALGRVG
;
A
#
# COMPACT_ATOMS: atom_id res chain seq x y z
N MET A 1 -8.65 -36.64 80.20
CA MET A 1 -9.28 -36.61 78.87
C MET A 1 -8.27 -37.21 77.92
N ALA A 2 -8.67 -38.21 77.13
CA ALA A 2 -7.81 -38.73 76.08
C ALA A 2 -7.58 -37.64 75.04
N ASP A 3 -6.35 -37.51 74.53
CA ASP A 3 -6.07 -36.58 73.43
C ASP A 3 -6.98 -36.92 72.24
N PRO A 4 -7.52 -35.91 71.54
CA PRO A 4 -8.38 -36.15 70.38
C PRO A 4 -7.60 -36.91 69.31
N LEU A 5 -8.25 -37.91 68.68
CA LEU A 5 -7.64 -38.68 67.59
C LEU A 5 -7.22 -37.71 66.47
N GLN A 6 -6.02 -37.89 65.92
CA GLN A 6 -5.50 -37.05 64.84
C GLN A 6 -5.45 -37.83 63.52
N VAL A 7 -5.72 -37.13 62.42
CA VAL A 7 -5.50 -37.70 61.08
C VAL A 7 -4.00 -37.77 60.80
N VAL A 8 -3.50 -38.99 60.59
CA VAL A 8 -2.08 -39.29 60.41
C VAL A 8 -1.64 -38.97 58.98
N GLN A 9 -0.53 -38.23 58.84
CA GLN A 9 0.16 -37.99 57.57
C GLN A 9 1.34 -38.97 57.46
N SER A 10 1.36 -39.79 56.42
CA SER A 10 2.35 -40.86 56.24
C SER A 10 3.69 -40.31 55.75
N LEU A 11 3.69 -39.35 54.83
CA LEU A 11 4.90 -38.79 54.21
C LEU A 11 5.55 -37.66 55.01
N ASP A 12 4.98 -37.26 56.15
CA ASP A 12 5.56 -36.23 57.02
C ASP A 12 6.90 -36.70 57.64
N ARG A 13 7.04 -38.01 57.87
CA ARG A 13 8.29 -38.62 58.33
C ARG A 13 8.55 -39.94 57.61
N LEU A 14 9.62 -39.96 56.80
CA LEU A 14 10.03 -41.16 56.06
C LEU A 14 10.82 -42.15 56.91
N ALA A 15 10.57 -43.43 56.70
CA ALA A 15 11.39 -44.52 57.21
C ALA A 15 12.72 -44.61 56.42
N GLU A 16 13.85 -44.53 57.14
CA GLU A 16 15.19 -44.56 56.53
C GLU A 16 15.78 -45.98 56.42
N ARG A 17 15.21 -46.95 57.16
CA ARG A 17 15.71 -48.33 57.24
C ARG A 17 14.58 -49.31 57.56
N TYR A 18 14.72 -50.54 57.09
CA TYR A 18 13.93 -51.69 57.52
C TYR A 18 14.83 -52.82 58.01
N THR A 19 14.28 -53.75 58.80
CA THR A 19 15.04 -54.87 59.38
C THR A 19 15.09 -56.04 58.41
N VAL A 20 16.27 -56.64 58.21
CA VAL A 20 16.43 -57.93 57.52
C VAL A 20 16.49 -59.03 58.58
N PHE A 21 15.66 -60.06 58.44
CA PHE A 21 15.47 -61.08 59.46
C PHE A 21 16.44 -62.26 59.29
N GLU A 22 16.96 -62.78 60.40
CA GLU A 22 17.73 -64.03 60.43
C GLU A 22 16.81 -65.24 60.72
N PRO A 23 17.20 -66.46 60.30
CA PRO A 23 16.48 -67.67 60.69
C PRO A 23 16.31 -67.78 62.21
N ASP A 24 15.14 -68.23 62.66
CA ASP A 24 14.77 -68.43 64.06
C ASP A 24 14.78 -67.17 64.96
N GLN A 25 14.84 -65.97 64.36
CA GLN A 25 14.79 -64.70 65.08
C GLN A 25 13.39 -64.39 65.67
N VAL A 26 13.34 -63.96 66.93
CA VAL A 26 12.13 -63.39 67.55
C VAL A 26 11.94 -61.95 67.09
N LEU A 27 10.79 -61.65 66.46
CA LEU A 27 10.49 -60.34 65.86
C LEU A 27 9.79 -59.40 66.84
N THR A 28 10.20 -58.13 66.86
CA THR A 28 9.53 -57.04 67.60
C THR A 28 8.54 -56.30 66.70
N HIS A 29 7.52 -55.67 67.31
CA HIS A 29 6.56 -54.84 66.59
C HIS A 29 7.26 -53.70 65.80
N GLY A 30 8.33 -53.11 66.35
CA GLY A 30 9.09 -52.06 65.66
C GLY A 30 9.80 -52.56 64.41
N GLN A 31 10.29 -53.80 64.41
CA GLN A 31 10.91 -54.40 63.23
C GLN A 31 9.88 -54.71 62.13
N LEU A 32 8.68 -55.18 62.48
CA LEU A 32 7.61 -55.46 61.53
C LEU A 32 6.95 -54.19 60.97
N ASN A 33 6.63 -53.24 61.85
CA ASN A 33 6.07 -51.95 61.45
C ASN A 33 7.07 -51.18 60.59
N GLY A 34 8.37 -51.19 60.93
CA GLY A 34 9.39 -50.52 60.12
C GLY A 34 9.52 -51.06 58.69
N VAL A 35 9.25 -52.35 58.45
CA VAL A 35 9.15 -52.89 57.07
C VAL A 35 7.92 -52.33 56.35
N THR A 36 6.78 -52.28 57.05
CA THR A 36 5.52 -51.78 56.48
C THR A 36 5.61 -50.29 56.17
N ASP A 37 6.10 -49.48 57.11
CA ASP A 37 6.30 -48.04 56.98
C ASP A 37 7.21 -47.74 55.78
N TYR A 38 8.36 -48.42 55.68
CA TYR A 38 9.28 -48.24 54.56
C TYR A 38 8.64 -48.57 53.20
N LEU A 39 7.90 -49.69 53.10
CA LEU A 39 7.25 -50.08 51.85
C LEU A 39 6.07 -49.17 51.48
N ASP A 40 5.30 -48.69 52.47
CA ASP A 40 4.21 -47.74 52.26
C ASP A 40 4.76 -46.39 51.79
N ASP A 41 5.82 -45.88 52.43
CA ASP A 41 6.52 -44.67 52.02
C ASP A 41 6.99 -44.75 50.57
N GLN A 42 7.68 -45.83 50.19
CA GLN A 42 8.14 -46.01 48.81
C GLN A 42 6.97 -46.07 47.82
N THR A 43 5.85 -46.68 48.22
CA THR A 43 4.65 -46.77 47.37
C THR A 43 3.98 -45.40 47.19
N ARG A 44 3.84 -44.62 48.27
CA ARG A 44 3.28 -43.27 48.26
C ARG A 44 4.16 -42.30 47.48
N LEU A 45 5.47 -42.30 47.73
CA LEU A 45 6.45 -41.53 46.98
C LEU A 45 6.42 -41.88 45.50
N SER A 46 6.26 -43.16 45.14
CA SER A 46 6.12 -43.56 43.73
C SER A 46 4.89 -42.91 43.08
N ARG A 47 3.75 -42.85 43.77
CA ARG A 47 2.54 -42.18 43.23
C ARG A 47 2.75 -40.68 43.07
N VAL A 48 3.19 -40.02 44.13
CA VAL A 48 3.37 -38.56 44.18
C VAL A 48 4.43 -38.09 43.18
N CYS A 49 5.59 -38.75 43.17
CA CYS A 49 6.75 -38.29 42.41
C CYS A 49 6.78 -38.79 40.95
N LEU A 50 6.15 -39.93 40.63
CA LEU A 50 6.18 -40.49 39.26
C LEU A 50 4.88 -40.28 38.49
N HIS A 51 3.73 -40.13 39.15
CA HIS A 51 2.44 -39.88 38.49
C HIS A 51 1.96 -38.44 38.66
N GLY A 52 2.10 -37.89 39.87
CA GLY A 52 1.65 -36.54 40.21
C GLY A 52 0.47 -36.55 41.20
N VAL A 53 0.02 -35.36 41.55
CA VAL A 53 -0.96 -35.11 42.62
C VAL A 53 -2.14 -34.28 42.11
N GLY A 54 -3.27 -34.33 42.82
CA GLY A 54 -4.50 -33.64 42.45
C GLY A 54 -5.53 -34.56 41.79
N LEU A 55 -6.46 -33.97 41.02
CA LEU A 55 -7.55 -34.70 40.37
C LEU A 55 -7.10 -35.33 39.04
N VAL A 56 -6.97 -36.65 39.02
CA VAL A 56 -6.51 -37.39 37.83
C VAL A 56 -7.62 -37.53 36.79
N ALA A 57 -8.80 -38.00 37.18
CA ALA A 57 -9.92 -38.20 36.26
C ALA A 57 -11.27 -38.25 36.98
N GLY A 58 -12.32 -37.72 36.35
CA GLY A 58 -13.70 -37.82 36.85
C GLY A 58 -13.97 -36.95 38.07
N LEU A 59 -14.69 -37.47 39.07
CA LEU A 59 -15.06 -36.75 40.30
C LEU A 59 -15.77 -35.42 40.02
N GLN A 60 -16.65 -35.40 39.02
CA GLN A 60 -17.42 -34.22 38.64
C GLN A 60 -18.61 -34.04 39.58
N VAL A 61 -18.77 -32.83 40.09
CA VAL A 61 -19.88 -32.45 40.96
C VAL A 61 -21.03 -31.92 40.11
N GLN A 62 -22.23 -32.44 40.33
CA GLN A 62 -23.44 -31.99 39.64
C GLN A 62 -24.60 -31.89 40.62
N ARG A 63 -25.41 -30.84 40.49
CA ARG A 63 -26.68 -30.76 41.23
C ARG A 63 -27.68 -31.74 40.63
N THR A 64 -28.41 -32.49 41.44
CA THR A 64 -29.43 -33.44 40.96
C THR A 64 -30.66 -33.41 41.86
N GLY A 65 -31.69 -32.66 41.45
CA GLY A 65 -32.89 -32.43 42.26
C GLY A 65 -32.53 -31.82 43.62
N ALA A 66 -32.98 -32.46 44.70
CA ALA A 66 -32.63 -32.07 46.07
C ALA A 66 -31.24 -32.56 46.53
N GLY A 67 -30.55 -33.41 45.75
CA GLY A 67 -29.24 -33.98 46.09
C GLY A 67 -28.06 -33.48 45.23
N VAL A 68 -26.87 -34.00 45.51
CA VAL A 68 -25.63 -33.76 44.75
C VAL A 68 -25.11 -35.08 44.22
N ARG A 69 -24.77 -35.13 42.93
CA ARG A 69 -24.11 -36.27 42.30
C ARG A 69 -22.61 -36.00 42.20
N VAL A 70 -21.82 -36.97 42.63
CA VAL A 70 -20.37 -37.01 42.35
C VAL A 70 -20.12 -38.17 41.39
N GLY A 71 -19.56 -37.86 40.22
CA GLY A 71 -19.22 -38.87 39.21
C GLY A 71 -18.05 -39.75 39.65
N ARG A 72 -17.99 -40.99 39.14
CA ARG A 72 -16.85 -41.89 39.34
C ARG A 72 -15.54 -41.22 38.94
N GLY A 73 -14.46 -41.56 39.61
CA GLY A 73 -13.16 -40.99 39.32
C GLY A 73 -12.13 -41.25 40.41
N LEU A 74 -10.96 -40.63 40.25
CA LEU A 74 -9.88 -40.73 41.20
C LEU A 74 -9.01 -39.46 41.25
N GLY A 75 -8.29 -39.32 42.36
CA GLY A 75 -7.25 -38.34 42.55
C GLY A 75 -6.23 -38.82 43.58
N VAL A 76 -5.12 -38.09 43.67
CA VAL A 76 -4.00 -38.41 44.57
C VAL A 76 -3.71 -37.20 45.45
N THR A 77 -3.60 -37.38 46.76
CA THR A 77 -3.23 -36.29 47.68
C THR A 77 -1.71 -36.09 47.71
N THR A 78 -1.24 -34.99 48.31
CA THR A 78 0.20 -34.77 48.50
C THR A 78 0.84 -35.72 49.52
N ASP A 79 0.05 -36.41 50.35
CA ASP A 79 0.50 -37.51 51.22
C ASP A 79 0.47 -38.91 50.52
N GLY A 80 0.15 -38.95 49.22
CA GLY A 80 0.14 -40.17 48.42
C GLY A 80 -1.08 -41.07 48.60
N ASP A 81 -2.17 -40.57 49.19
CA ASP A 81 -3.44 -41.28 49.28
C ASP A 81 -4.15 -41.32 47.93
N LEU A 82 -4.59 -42.52 47.53
CA LEU A 82 -5.40 -42.72 46.34
C LEU A 82 -6.89 -42.58 46.72
N LEU A 83 -7.47 -41.42 46.42
CA LEU A 83 -8.89 -41.14 46.61
C LEU A 83 -9.66 -41.65 45.39
N ARG A 84 -10.47 -42.70 45.53
CA ARG A 84 -11.22 -43.31 44.42
C ARG A 84 -12.69 -43.44 44.74
N LEU A 85 -13.54 -42.92 43.84
CA LEU A 85 -14.97 -43.20 43.81
C LEU A 85 -15.26 -44.14 42.63
N GLY A 86 -15.63 -45.39 42.93
CA GLY A 86 -15.78 -46.45 41.91
C GLY A 86 -17.01 -46.30 41.00
N THR A 87 -18.04 -45.62 41.49
CA THR A 87 -19.34 -45.47 40.83
C THR A 87 -19.90 -44.07 41.05
N ASP A 88 -20.69 -43.58 40.10
CA ASP A 88 -21.41 -42.33 40.25
C ASP A 88 -22.36 -42.44 41.45
N THR A 89 -22.20 -41.54 42.42
CA THR A 89 -22.89 -41.61 43.71
C THR A 89 -23.72 -40.35 43.93
N VAL A 90 -24.97 -40.52 44.33
CA VAL A 90 -25.90 -39.42 44.65
C VAL A 90 -25.99 -39.32 46.16
N TYR A 91 -25.88 -38.10 46.68
CA TYR A 91 -25.96 -37.73 48.08
C TYR A 91 -27.21 -36.88 48.31
N ASP A 92 -28.11 -37.33 49.18
CA ASP A 92 -29.40 -36.69 49.48
C ASP A 92 -29.52 -36.22 50.94
N ARG A 93 -28.55 -36.60 51.77
CA ARG A 93 -28.49 -36.28 53.20
C ARG A 93 -27.11 -35.82 53.61
N TRP A 94 -27.02 -35.23 54.79
CA TRP A 94 -25.77 -34.75 55.38
C TRP A 94 -25.72 -35.04 56.88
N ARG A 95 -24.52 -35.06 57.45
CA ARG A 95 -24.26 -35.06 58.88
C ARG A 95 -23.21 -34.01 59.25
N ALA A 96 -23.29 -33.46 60.44
CA ALA A 96 -22.34 -32.46 60.91
C ALA A 96 -20.94 -33.08 61.10
N TYR A 97 -19.90 -32.36 60.68
CA TYR A 97 -18.52 -32.66 61.04
C TYR A 97 -18.20 -31.95 62.35
N ASP A 98 -18.37 -32.65 63.47
CA ASP A 98 -18.28 -32.09 64.82
C ASP A 98 -17.03 -32.57 65.58
N SER A 99 -16.94 -32.25 66.87
CA SER A 99 -15.79 -32.58 67.70
C SER A 99 -15.59 -34.08 67.98
N SER A 100 -16.51 -34.94 67.53
CA SER A 100 -16.35 -36.39 67.61
C SER A 100 -15.44 -36.97 66.52
N TYR A 101 -15.13 -36.18 65.48
CA TYR A 101 -14.28 -36.60 64.38
C TYR A 101 -12.79 -36.39 64.70
N PRO A 102 -11.90 -37.18 64.08
CA PRO A 102 -10.47 -36.94 64.16
C PRO A 102 -10.06 -35.54 63.69
N VAL A 103 -9.08 -34.95 64.37
CA VAL A 103 -8.54 -33.63 64.05
C VAL A 103 -7.74 -33.71 62.75
N TYR A 104 -8.20 -32.98 61.75
CA TYR A 104 -7.47 -32.73 60.51
C TYR A 104 -7.17 -31.22 60.43
N PRO A 105 -5.93 -30.78 60.67
CA PRO A 105 -5.63 -29.36 60.88
C PRO A 105 -6.23 -28.38 59.85
N PRO A 106 -6.26 -28.69 58.54
CA PRO A 106 -6.87 -27.80 57.54
C PRO A 106 -8.40 -27.59 57.68
N LEU A 107 -9.12 -28.46 58.40
CA LEU A 107 -10.56 -28.35 58.65
C LEU A 107 -10.88 -28.03 60.13
N TRP A 108 -9.88 -27.64 60.92
CA TRP A 108 -10.01 -27.35 62.34
C TRP A 108 -9.32 -26.03 62.68
N THR A 109 -9.78 -25.35 63.73
CA THR A 109 -9.14 -24.13 64.27
C THR A 109 -8.88 -24.27 65.76
N GLY A 110 -7.98 -23.46 66.31
CA GLY A 110 -7.64 -23.49 67.74
C GLY A 110 -6.47 -24.42 68.06
N GLY A 111 -5.53 -23.93 68.87
CA GLY A 111 -4.33 -24.67 69.27
C GLY A 111 -4.63 -25.74 70.32
N ALA A 112 -4.67 -25.35 71.60
CA ALA A 112 -4.85 -26.28 72.72
C ALA A 112 -6.25 -26.92 72.80
N GLU A 113 -7.28 -26.25 72.27
CA GLU A 113 -8.64 -26.78 72.15
C GLU A 113 -9.08 -26.70 70.67
N PRO A 114 -8.85 -27.75 69.87
CA PRO A 114 -9.22 -27.74 68.46
C PRO A 114 -10.74 -27.78 68.31
N GLN A 115 -11.29 -26.91 67.47
CA GLN A 115 -12.70 -26.85 67.08
C GLN A 115 -12.86 -27.06 65.56
N PRO A 116 -13.81 -27.89 65.11
CA PRO A 116 -14.04 -28.12 63.69
C PRO A 116 -14.58 -26.85 63.02
N LEU A 117 -14.10 -26.57 61.81
CA LEU A 117 -14.67 -25.54 60.95
C LEU A 117 -16.02 -26.01 60.38
N ASP A 118 -16.82 -25.08 59.83
CA ASP A 118 -18.09 -25.44 59.14
C ASP A 118 -17.80 -26.41 57.99
N ALA A 119 -18.14 -27.68 58.21
CA ALA A 119 -18.07 -28.76 57.23
C ALA A 119 -19.21 -29.74 57.50
N ALA A 120 -19.76 -30.29 56.43
CA ALA A 120 -20.79 -31.31 56.50
C ALA A 120 -20.34 -32.55 55.72
N GLU A 121 -20.50 -33.75 56.27
CA GLU A 121 -20.29 -34.96 55.50
C GLU A 121 -21.56 -35.31 54.73
N LEU A 122 -21.42 -35.54 53.43
CA LEU A 122 -22.49 -35.95 52.54
C LEU A 122 -22.70 -37.46 52.66
N VAL A 123 -23.96 -37.85 52.86
CA VAL A 123 -24.37 -39.26 53.04
C VAL A 123 -25.08 -39.74 51.76
N PRO A 124 -24.64 -40.88 51.17
CA PRO A 124 -25.19 -41.37 49.93
C PRO A 124 -26.62 -41.93 50.10
N VAL A 125 -27.36 -41.93 49.00
CA VAL A 125 -28.70 -42.54 48.92
C VAL A 125 -28.60 -44.03 49.28
N GLY A 126 -29.42 -44.47 50.24
CA GLY A 126 -29.51 -45.88 50.65
C GLY A 126 -28.59 -46.29 51.81
N GLU A 127 -27.70 -45.41 52.30
CA GLU A 127 -26.90 -45.68 53.50
C GLU A 127 -27.74 -45.49 54.78
N SER A 128 -27.72 -46.48 55.69
CA SER A 128 -28.44 -46.36 56.97
C SER A 128 -27.61 -45.58 57.98
N ASP A 129 -28.00 -44.33 58.25
CA ASP A 129 -27.37 -43.47 59.26
C ASP A 129 -28.46 -42.68 60.01
N VAL A 130 -28.50 -42.87 61.34
CA VAL A 130 -29.50 -42.27 62.25
C VAL A 130 -29.23 -40.78 62.48
N LEU A 131 -27.99 -40.32 62.26
CA LEU A 131 -27.57 -38.93 62.44
C LEU A 131 -27.70 -38.09 61.16
N ALA A 132 -27.98 -38.73 60.02
CA ALA A 132 -28.08 -38.07 58.71
C ALA A 132 -29.43 -37.35 58.54
N ARG A 133 -29.37 -36.06 58.19
CA ARG A 133 -30.53 -35.20 57.93
C ARG A 133 -30.69 -34.89 56.44
N PRO A 134 -31.90 -34.60 55.95
CA PRO A 134 -32.10 -34.18 54.55
C PRO A 134 -31.19 -33.00 54.16
N LEU A 135 -30.66 -33.02 52.94
CA LEU A 135 -29.77 -31.96 52.44
C LEU A 135 -30.43 -30.57 52.40
N ALA A 136 -31.76 -30.52 52.33
CA ALA A 136 -32.54 -29.28 52.43
C ALA A 136 -32.42 -28.58 53.79
N GLU A 137 -32.06 -29.32 54.85
CA GLU A 137 -31.88 -28.79 56.20
C GLU A 137 -30.43 -28.33 56.47
N LEU A 138 -29.54 -28.41 55.47
CA LEU A 138 -28.16 -27.98 55.61
C LEU A 138 -28.11 -26.44 55.81
N PRO A 139 -27.51 -25.93 56.91
CA PRO A 139 -27.39 -24.50 57.13
C PRO A 139 -26.67 -23.80 55.98
N GLY A 140 -27.28 -22.76 55.42
CA GLY A 140 -26.75 -22.05 54.25
C GLY A 140 -26.97 -22.76 52.91
N GLY A 141 -27.63 -23.92 52.89
CA GLY A 141 -27.89 -24.70 51.69
C GLY A 141 -26.65 -25.39 51.12
N ILE A 142 -26.88 -26.25 50.12
CA ILE A 142 -25.79 -26.96 49.42
C ILE A 142 -25.30 -26.20 48.19
N ASP A 143 -26.14 -25.38 47.57
CA ASP A 143 -25.77 -24.57 46.42
C ASP A 143 -24.73 -23.52 46.84
N GLY A 144 -23.63 -23.39 46.08
CA GLY A 144 -22.51 -22.52 46.45
C GLY A 144 -21.53 -23.10 47.48
N ARG A 145 -21.80 -24.28 48.07
CA ARG A 145 -20.78 -25.05 48.83
C ARG A 145 -19.87 -25.82 47.89
N VAL A 146 -18.65 -26.11 48.34
CA VAL A 146 -17.64 -26.87 47.59
C VAL A 146 -17.59 -28.29 48.10
N VAL A 147 -17.61 -29.26 47.18
CA VAL A 147 -17.44 -30.68 47.56
C VAL A 147 -15.96 -30.99 47.70
N LEU A 148 -15.58 -31.64 48.80
CA LEU A 148 -14.23 -32.03 49.15
C LEU A 148 -14.19 -33.54 49.43
N LEU A 149 -13.19 -34.25 48.91
CA LEU A 149 -12.87 -35.59 49.38
C LEU A 149 -11.84 -35.50 50.50
N LEU A 150 -12.02 -36.26 51.57
CA LEU A 150 -11.09 -36.37 52.69
C LEU A 150 -10.73 -37.84 52.91
N MET A 151 -9.43 -38.16 52.94
CA MET A 151 -8.93 -39.43 53.45
C MET A 151 -8.66 -39.31 54.94
N GLU A 152 -9.59 -39.78 55.76
CA GLU A 152 -9.42 -39.85 57.20
C GLU A 152 -8.67 -41.13 57.55
N SER A 153 -7.35 -41.02 57.71
CA SER A 153 -6.49 -42.10 58.18
C SER A 153 -6.14 -41.90 59.66
N ILE A 154 -6.50 -42.85 60.51
CA ILE A 154 -6.22 -42.80 61.95
C ILE A 154 -5.60 -44.10 62.44
N VAL A 155 -4.81 -44.02 63.50
CA VAL A 155 -4.36 -45.17 64.27
C VAL A 155 -5.07 -45.11 65.61
N GLN A 156 -6.00 -46.04 65.83
CA GLN A 156 -6.77 -46.13 67.06
C GLN A 156 -6.18 -47.22 67.95
N ASP A 157 -5.87 -46.85 69.19
CA ASP A 157 -5.49 -47.81 70.23
C ASP A 157 -6.78 -48.25 70.97
N PRO A 158 -7.20 -49.53 70.86
CA PRO A 158 -8.39 -50.02 71.54
C PRO A 158 -8.19 -50.14 73.07
N ASP A 159 -6.95 -50.09 73.57
CA ASP A 159 -6.63 -50.33 74.98
C ASP A 159 -6.93 -49.12 75.88
N MET A 160 -8.19 -48.99 76.30
CA MET A 160 -8.51 -48.53 77.66
C MET A 160 -8.69 -49.78 78.55
N CYS A 161 -7.58 -50.30 79.08
CA CYS A 161 -7.56 -51.45 79.98
C CYS A 161 -8.47 -51.24 81.21
N SER A 162 -9.65 -51.86 81.23
CA SER A 162 -10.48 -52.01 82.42
C SER A 162 -10.18 -53.34 83.14
N GLY A 163 -8.94 -53.50 83.60
CA GLY A 163 -8.61 -54.14 84.87
C GLY A 163 -8.76 -55.65 85.09
N THR A 164 -8.91 -56.54 84.10
CA THR A 164 -8.79 -57.99 84.41
C THR A 164 -8.16 -58.91 83.37
N ASP A 165 -8.20 -58.61 82.07
CA ASP A 165 -7.45 -59.35 81.03
C ASP A 165 -6.92 -58.35 80.00
N CYS A 166 -5.68 -57.89 80.15
CA CYS A 166 -5.00 -57.06 79.14
C CYS A 166 -4.13 -57.97 78.27
N ASP A 167 -4.78 -58.65 77.31
CA ASP A 167 -4.07 -59.07 76.11
C ASP A 167 -3.84 -57.80 75.28
N ASN A 168 -2.59 -57.35 75.15
CA ASN A 168 -2.23 -56.18 74.33
C ASN A 168 -2.69 -56.41 72.89
N LEU A 169 -3.86 -55.89 72.52
CA LEU A 169 -4.36 -55.95 71.16
C LEU A 169 -3.56 -54.94 70.33
N GLY A 170 -3.18 -55.31 69.12
CA GLY A 170 -2.51 -54.37 68.20
C GLY A 170 -3.38 -53.13 67.93
N ARG A 171 -2.76 -52.03 67.52
CA ARG A 171 -3.49 -50.81 67.14
C ARG A 171 -4.20 -51.00 65.80
N ASP A 172 -5.42 -50.46 65.69
CA ASP A 172 -6.21 -50.46 64.47
C ASP A 172 -5.83 -49.26 63.59
N ALA A 173 -5.25 -49.50 62.42
CA ALA A 173 -5.14 -48.49 61.37
C ALA A 173 -6.44 -48.45 60.55
N ARG A 174 -7.19 -47.35 60.61
CA ARG A 174 -8.45 -47.16 59.88
C ARG A 174 -8.29 -46.07 58.84
N HIS A 175 -8.67 -46.38 57.59
CA HIS A 175 -8.65 -45.45 56.47
C HIS A 175 -10.06 -45.30 55.91
N ARG A 176 -10.65 -44.11 56.03
CA ARG A 176 -12.01 -43.81 55.57
C ARG A 176 -12.01 -42.66 54.58
N LEU A 177 -12.52 -42.93 53.37
CA LEU A 177 -12.86 -41.89 52.41
C LEU A 177 -14.17 -41.22 52.83
N ARG A 178 -14.15 -39.91 53.05
CA ARG A 178 -15.32 -39.08 53.34
C ARG A 178 -15.56 -38.09 52.20
N VAL A 179 -16.83 -37.85 51.89
CA VAL A 179 -17.25 -36.82 50.95
C VAL A 179 -17.86 -35.68 51.74
N MET A 180 -17.22 -34.53 51.73
CA MET A 180 -17.56 -33.37 52.54
C MET A 180 -18.13 -32.25 51.67
N ALA A 181 -18.94 -31.37 52.26
CA ALA A 181 -19.38 -30.11 51.71
C ALA A 181 -18.94 -28.98 52.64
N VAL A 182 -18.07 -28.11 52.14
CA VAL A 182 -17.50 -26.97 52.88
C VAL A 182 -17.97 -25.64 52.29
N PRO A 183 -18.05 -24.56 53.08
CA PRO A 183 -18.31 -23.22 52.58
C PRO A 183 -17.23 -22.76 51.59
N ALA A 184 -17.64 -21.97 50.58
CA ALA A 184 -16.72 -21.41 49.59
C ALA A 184 -15.52 -20.64 50.20
N PRO A 185 -15.66 -19.83 51.27
CA PRO A 185 -14.52 -19.15 51.90
C PRO A 185 -13.46 -20.12 52.43
N LEU A 186 -13.87 -21.23 53.04
CA LEU A 186 -12.94 -22.25 53.54
C LEU A 186 -12.26 -22.97 52.38
N ALA A 187 -13.01 -23.34 51.34
CA ALA A 187 -12.44 -23.94 50.14
C ALA A 187 -11.44 -23.01 49.43
N GLN A 188 -11.69 -21.69 49.41
CA GLN A 188 -10.74 -20.71 48.89
C GLN A 188 -9.46 -20.67 49.72
N GLN A 189 -9.57 -20.67 51.06
CA GLN A 189 -8.40 -20.75 51.95
C GLN A 189 -7.57 -22.01 51.70
N LEU A 190 -8.22 -23.16 51.51
CA LEU A 190 -7.56 -24.41 51.17
C LEU A 190 -6.88 -24.35 49.80
N MET A 191 -7.52 -23.71 48.81
CA MET A 191 -6.93 -23.51 47.48
C MET A 191 -5.70 -22.60 47.53
N ASP A 192 -5.77 -21.51 48.30
CA ASP A 192 -4.67 -20.55 48.47
C ASP A 192 -3.47 -21.20 49.20
N ALA A 193 -3.74 -22.17 50.08
CA ALA A 193 -2.71 -22.91 50.81
C ALA A 193 -1.98 -23.97 49.96
N VAL A 194 -2.48 -24.33 48.78
CA VAL A 194 -1.86 -25.36 47.91
C VAL A 194 -0.42 -24.99 47.55
N GLY A 195 -0.15 -23.72 47.24
CA GLY A 195 1.21 -23.20 46.99
C GLY A 195 1.98 -23.84 45.81
N LEU A 196 1.40 -24.81 45.10
CA LEU A 196 2.02 -25.46 43.94
C LEU A 196 1.86 -24.58 42.70
N MET A 197 2.97 -23.95 42.28
CA MET A 197 3.00 -23.09 41.09
C MET A 197 3.80 -23.76 39.95
N PRO A 198 3.15 -24.51 39.04
CA PRO A 198 3.82 -25.08 37.88
C PRO A 198 4.37 -23.98 36.95
N ALA A 199 5.25 -24.37 36.03
CA ALA A 199 5.84 -23.44 35.07
C ALA A 199 4.76 -22.75 34.22
N SER A 200 3.69 -23.46 33.86
CA SER A 200 2.56 -22.89 33.13
C SER A 200 1.87 -21.74 33.86
N GLU A 201 1.71 -21.81 35.18
CA GLU A 201 1.11 -20.76 35.98
C GLU A 201 2.05 -19.56 36.12
N ARG A 202 3.32 -19.81 36.44
CA ARG A 202 4.37 -18.76 36.46
C ARG A 202 4.49 -18.05 35.11
N ALA A 203 4.32 -18.77 34.00
CA ALA A 203 4.42 -18.24 32.64
C ALA A 203 3.27 -17.28 32.28
N ARG A 204 2.13 -17.32 32.98
CA ARG A 204 1.02 -16.38 32.75
C ARG A 204 1.37 -14.94 33.07
N SER A 205 2.36 -14.70 33.94
CA SER A 205 2.86 -13.35 34.21
C SER A 205 3.81 -12.83 33.14
N LEU A 206 4.26 -13.68 32.21
CA LEU A 206 5.15 -13.27 31.13
C LEU A 206 4.37 -12.54 30.03
N PRO A 207 4.83 -11.36 29.58
CA PRO A 207 4.10 -10.58 28.60
C PRO A 207 4.09 -11.26 27.23
N ALA A 208 2.97 -11.13 26.52
CA ALA A 208 2.94 -11.37 25.09
C ALA A 208 3.58 -10.22 24.33
N LEU A 209 4.44 -10.55 23.37
CA LEU A 209 5.14 -9.58 22.53
C LEU A 209 4.67 -9.74 21.08
N ALA A 210 4.60 -8.62 20.37
CA ALA A 210 4.32 -8.59 18.95
C ALA A 210 5.28 -7.61 18.27
N MET A 211 5.78 -7.98 17.09
CA MET A 211 6.67 -7.10 16.33
C MET A 211 5.90 -5.89 15.80
N ARG A 212 6.38 -4.68 16.07
CA ARG A 212 5.80 -3.47 15.48
C ARG A 212 6.18 -3.37 14.01
N ARG A 213 5.16 -3.19 13.16
CA ARG A 213 5.34 -2.96 11.72
C ARG A 213 5.77 -1.51 11.47
N PRO A 214 6.80 -1.26 10.64
CA PRO A 214 7.14 0.08 10.19
C PRO A 214 6.00 0.65 9.33
N ALA A 215 5.52 1.84 9.66
CA ALA A 215 4.52 2.52 8.85
C ALA A 215 5.18 3.08 7.57
N LEU A 216 4.86 2.49 6.42
CA LEU A 216 5.29 2.98 5.12
C LEU A 216 4.26 3.98 4.59
N SER A 217 4.73 5.15 4.19
CA SER A 217 3.88 6.25 3.71
C SER A 217 4.59 7.05 2.62
N THR A 218 3.82 7.87 1.91
CA THR A 218 4.27 8.54 0.67
C THR A 218 5.22 9.71 0.91
N ASP A 219 5.53 10.05 2.16
CA ASP A 219 6.58 11.00 2.56
C ASP A 219 7.99 10.39 2.52
N ILE A 220 8.11 9.07 2.29
CA ILE A 220 9.38 8.36 2.24
C ILE A 220 10.07 8.60 0.90
N GLY A 221 10.76 9.74 0.77
CA GLY A 221 11.55 10.11 -0.41
C GLY A 221 13.06 9.95 -0.25
N THR A 222 13.55 9.52 0.93
CA THR A 222 14.99 9.39 1.21
C THR A 222 15.30 8.17 2.08
N THR A 223 16.54 7.68 2.00
CA THR A 223 17.07 6.61 2.86
C THR A 223 16.97 6.94 4.35
N GLY A 224 17.16 8.21 4.72
CA GLY A 224 17.08 8.65 6.12
C GLY A 224 15.68 8.51 6.72
N THR A 225 14.64 8.91 5.97
CA THR A 225 13.24 8.77 6.41
C THR A 225 12.86 7.30 6.55
N LEU A 226 13.22 6.47 5.56
CA LEU A 226 12.96 5.03 5.60
C LEU A 226 13.65 4.37 6.79
N ALA A 227 14.94 4.66 7.00
CA ALA A 227 15.71 4.15 8.13
C ALA A 227 15.08 4.51 9.48
N THR A 228 14.53 5.71 9.61
CA THR A 228 13.86 6.16 10.84
C THR A 228 12.60 5.35 11.14
N ARG A 229 11.77 5.04 10.13
CA ARG A 229 10.56 4.18 10.30
C ARG A 229 10.92 2.80 10.87
N TYR A 230 11.97 2.18 10.33
CA TYR A 230 12.45 0.89 10.83
C TYR A 230 13.07 1.00 12.22
N ARG A 231 13.85 2.06 12.47
CA ARG A 231 14.50 2.30 13.77
C ARG A 231 13.48 2.46 14.88
N ASP A 232 12.45 3.26 14.67
CA ASP A 232 11.42 3.53 15.67
C ASP A 232 10.60 2.27 15.97
N ALA A 233 10.23 1.50 14.94
CA ALA A 233 9.50 0.25 15.09
C ALA A 233 10.32 -0.81 15.86
N ALA A 234 11.60 -0.99 15.50
CA ALA A 234 12.50 -1.91 16.18
C ALA A 234 12.78 -1.47 17.62
N GLY A 235 13.05 -0.19 17.85
CA GLY A 235 13.33 0.38 19.17
C GLY A 235 12.15 0.25 20.14
N ALA A 236 10.93 0.53 19.69
CA ALA A 236 9.72 0.38 20.50
C ALA A 236 9.47 -1.09 20.90
N THR A 237 9.66 -2.03 19.96
CA THR A 237 9.52 -3.47 20.24
C THR A 237 10.61 -3.95 21.21
N LEU A 238 11.84 -3.47 21.05
CA LEU A 238 12.95 -3.83 21.92
C LEU A 238 12.74 -3.37 23.37
N ALA A 239 12.13 -2.21 23.59
CA ALA A 239 11.78 -1.74 24.93
C ALA A 239 10.77 -2.65 25.65
N GLU A 240 9.88 -3.32 24.90
CA GLU A 240 8.98 -4.35 25.42
C GLU A 240 9.75 -5.66 25.70
N LEU A 241 10.61 -6.10 24.78
CA LEU A 241 11.44 -7.28 24.96
C LEU A 241 12.34 -7.19 26.21
N ARG A 242 12.97 -6.03 26.48
CA ARG A 242 13.81 -5.84 27.68
C ARG A 242 13.03 -6.07 28.97
N ARG A 243 11.80 -5.56 29.06
CA ARG A 243 10.90 -5.77 30.21
C ARG A 243 10.49 -7.24 30.32
N ALA A 244 10.29 -7.91 29.18
CA ALA A 244 9.96 -9.33 29.13
C ALA A 244 11.12 -10.20 29.66
N LEU A 245 12.37 -9.93 29.27
CA LEU A 245 13.55 -10.63 29.79
C LEU A 245 13.72 -10.46 31.31
N GLN A 246 13.46 -9.26 31.84
CA GLN A 246 13.46 -9.01 33.28
C GLN A 246 12.30 -9.71 34.01
N ALA A 247 11.14 -9.87 33.36
CA ALA A 247 10.03 -10.65 33.91
C ALA A 247 10.38 -12.15 33.93
N LEU A 248 11.03 -12.67 32.89
CA LEU A 248 11.54 -14.04 32.83
C LEU A 248 12.49 -14.32 33.98
N ALA A 249 13.47 -13.45 34.22
CA ALA A 249 14.45 -13.60 35.30
C ALA A 249 13.82 -13.71 36.70
N ARG A 250 12.76 -12.93 36.94
CA ARG A 250 12.01 -12.96 38.21
C ARG A 250 11.15 -14.21 38.35
N ALA A 251 10.53 -14.67 37.26
CA ALA A 251 9.60 -15.80 37.30
C ALA A 251 10.31 -17.17 37.25
N PHE A 252 11.48 -17.26 36.61
CA PHE A 252 12.19 -18.51 36.33
C PHE A 252 13.70 -18.47 36.66
N PRO A 253 14.11 -18.08 37.88
CA PRO A 253 15.53 -18.07 38.26
C PRO A 253 16.14 -19.49 38.25
N ASP A 254 15.35 -20.50 38.61
CA ASP A 254 15.68 -21.92 38.59
C ASP A 254 16.05 -22.42 37.20
N LEU A 255 15.24 -22.08 36.19
CA LEU A 255 15.49 -22.48 34.80
C LEU A 255 16.73 -21.80 34.23
N LEU A 256 16.97 -20.53 34.55
CA LEU A 256 18.17 -19.80 34.11
C LEU A 256 19.44 -20.41 34.72
N GLN A 257 19.39 -20.72 36.02
CA GLN A 257 20.47 -21.41 36.71
C GLN A 257 20.74 -22.79 36.10
N GLU A 258 19.69 -23.54 35.75
CA GLU A 258 19.82 -24.85 35.13
C GLU A 258 20.50 -24.78 33.75
N VAL A 259 20.05 -23.86 32.88
CA VAL A 259 20.50 -23.80 31.49
C VAL A 259 21.87 -23.14 31.35
N PHE A 260 22.16 -22.10 32.14
CA PHE A 260 23.36 -21.27 31.96
C PHE A 260 24.32 -21.28 33.14
N GLY A 261 23.97 -21.90 34.28
CA GLY A 261 24.76 -21.84 35.51
C GLY A 261 24.68 -20.49 36.24
N GLY A 262 23.77 -19.59 35.84
CA GLY A 262 23.57 -18.26 36.41
C GLY A 262 22.52 -17.46 35.64
N ASP A 263 22.20 -16.23 36.07
CA ASP A 263 21.28 -15.34 35.36
C ASP A 263 22.00 -14.60 34.20
N PRO A 264 21.70 -14.91 32.92
CA PRO A 264 22.31 -14.24 31.76
C PRO A 264 21.66 -12.90 31.42
N THR A 265 20.60 -12.48 32.11
CA THR A 265 19.76 -11.33 31.72
C THR A 265 20.56 -10.05 31.59
N ALA A 266 21.51 -9.78 32.51
CA ALA A 266 22.38 -8.61 32.42
C ALA A 266 23.21 -8.58 31.11
N ARG A 267 23.73 -9.75 30.70
CA ARG A 267 24.48 -9.90 29.45
C ARG A 267 23.59 -9.70 28.22
N TRP A 268 22.36 -10.24 28.23
CA TRP A 268 21.41 -10.04 27.15
C TRP A 268 21.00 -8.58 27.00
N LEU A 269 20.69 -7.90 28.11
CA LEU A 269 20.34 -6.48 28.10
C LEU A 269 21.50 -5.63 27.58
N ALA A 270 22.72 -5.87 28.08
CA ALA A 270 23.93 -5.18 27.59
C ALA A 270 24.16 -5.40 26.09
N ARG A 271 23.93 -6.62 25.58
CA ARG A 271 24.01 -6.91 24.14
C ARG A 271 22.99 -6.10 23.35
N LEU A 272 21.74 -6.06 23.81
CA LEU A 272 20.66 -5.30 23.16
C LEU A 272 20.92 -3.79 23.22
N ASP A 273 21.48 -3.27 24.31
CA ASP A 273 21.91 -1.87 24.44
C ASP A 273 23.01 -1.50 23.45
N ALA A 274 24.02 -2.36 23.31
CA ALA A 274 25.08 -2.16 22.33
C ALA A 274 24.55 -2.11 20.89
N LEU A 275 23.55 -2.95 20.57
CA LEU A 275 22.89 -2.92 19.26
C LEU A 275 22.11 -1.62 19.04
N VAL A 276 21.32 -1.16 20.03
CA VAL A 276 20.62 0.12 19.93
C VAL A 276 21.58 1.27 19.70
N ALA A 277 22.68 1.32 20.45
CA ALA A 277 23.70 2.35 20.28
C ALA A 277 24.32 2.32 18.88
N THR A 278 24.54 1.12 18.32
CA THR A 278 25.05 0.94 16.95
C THR A 278 24.09 1.50 15.90
N PHE A 279 22.77 1.32 16.06
CA PHE A 279 21.77 1.72 15.05
C PHE A 279 21.12 3.10 15.28
N ALA A 280 21.47 3.81 16.36
CA ALA A 280 20.87 5.10 16.71
C ALA A 280 21.08 6.17 15.62
N GLY A 281 22.27 6.22 15.01
CA GLY A 281 22.64 7.21 13.99
C GLY A 281 22.80 6.69 12.58
N THR A 282 22.62 5.39 12.34
CA THR A 282 22.86 4.78 11.02
C THR A 282 21.63 4.89 10.12
N SER A 283 21.86 4.95 8.81
CA SER A 283 20.81 4.85 7.77
C SER A 283 20.85 3.53 6.99
N SER A 284 21.87 2.70 7.20
CA SER A 284 22.06 1.41 6.53
C SER A 284 21.81 0.23 7.47
N GLY A 285 21.33 -0.89 6.92
CA GLY A 285 21.17 -2.15 7.68
C GLY A 285 19.97 -2.21 8.63
N LEU A 286 19.11 -1.19 8.67
CA LEU A 286 17.98 -1.11 9.60
C LEU A 286 16.95 -2.23 9.37
N GLN A 287 16.75 -2.66 8.12
CA GLN A 287 15.88 -3.79 7.78
C GLN A 287 16.40 -5.13 8.33
N VAL A 288 17.73 -5.32 8.29
CA VAL A 288 18.39 -6.50 8.87
C VAL A 288 18.24 -6.50 10.39
N TRP A 289 18.46 -5.35 11.03
CA TRP A 289 18.25 -5.20 12.46
C TRP A 289 16.79 -5.42 12.87
N TRP A 290 15.85 -4.85 12.13
CA TRP A 290 14.42 -5.05 12.36
C TRP A 290 14.04 -6.54 12.24
N SER A 291 14.57 -7.24 11.22
CA SER A 291 14.37 -8.68 11.04
C SER A 291 14.92 -9.49 12.22
N PHE A 292 16.09 -9.14 12.75
CA PHE A 292 16.63 -9.78 13.96
C PHE A 292 15.74 -9.57 15.20
N VAL A 293 15.20 -8.35 15.41
CA VAL A 293 14.28 -8.09 16.52
C VAL A 293 13.01 -8.92 16.35
N LYS A 294 12.48 -9.01 15.12
CA LYS A 294 11.34 -9.87 14.79
C LYS A 294 11.63 -11.35 15.11
N ASP A 295 12.75 -11.89 14.65
CA ASP A 295 13.16 -13.27 14.95
C ASP A 295 13.23 -13.50 16.47
N THR A 296 13.74 -12.53 17.23
CA THR A 296 13.84 -12.61 18.69
C THR A 296 12.47 -12.60 19.38
N VAL A 297 11.50 -11.85 18.85
CA VAL A 297 10.11 -11.85 19.32
C VAL A 297 9.40 -13.17 18.99
N ASP A 298 9.58 -13.70 17.78
CA ASP A 298 9.06 -15.03 17.41
C ASP A 298 9.65 -16.12 18.32
N GLN A 299 10.92 -15.99 18.68
CA GLN A 299 11.59 -16.90 19.62
C GLN A 299 11.06 -16.75 21.06
N TRP A 300 10.78 -15.53 21.50
CA TRP A 300 10.13 -15.28 22.79
C TRP A 300 8.75 -15.93 22.88
N ALA A 301 7.94 -15.81 21.83
CA ALA A 301 6.63 -16.47 21.77
C ALA A 301 6.76 -17.99 21.91
N THR A 302 7.72 -18.60 21.20
CA THR A 302 8.02 -20.03 21.29
C THR A 302 8.41 -20.45 22.71
N LEU A 303 9.28 -19.68 23.37
CA LEU A 303 9.68 -19.93 24.77
C LEU A 303 8.47 -19.85 25.71
N ARG A 304 7.65 -18.79 25.59
CA ARG A 304 6.48 -18.60 26.45
C ARG A 304 5.48 -19.75 26.27
N ASP A 305 5.20 -20.15 25.03
CA ASP A 305 4.27 -21.23 24.74
C ASP A 305 4.79 -22.60 25.24
N ALA A 306 6.10 -22.84 25.18
CA ALA A 306 6.72 -24.04 25.75
C ALA A 306 6.62 -24.08 27.29
N LEU A 307 6.78 -22.94 27.97
CA LEU A 307 6.60 -22.83 29.41
C LEU A 307 5.13 -23.00 29.82
N LEU A 308 4.19 -22.45 29.03
CA LEU A 308 2.75 -22.62 29.23
C LEU A 308 2.28 -24.07 29.07
N ALA A 309 3.06 -24.92 28.40
CA ALA A 309 2.79 -26.35 28.23
C ALA A 309 3.38 -27.23 29.33
N ASP A 310 4.14 -26.67 30.29
CA ASP A 310 4.71 -27.42 31.42
C ASP A 310 3.87 -27.21 32.70
N ASP A 311 2.90 -28.09 32.91
CA ASP A 311 2.08 -28.16 34.14
C ASP A 311 2.74 -28.97 35.27
N SER A 312 3.95 -29.52 35.06
CA SER A 312 4.52 -30.46 36.01
C SER A 312 5.11 -29.79 37.24
N VAL A 313 5.02 -30.50 38.37
CA VAL A 313 5.61 -30.10 39.65
C VAL A 313 6.58 -31.18 40.10
N LEU A 314 7.84 -30.79 40.33
CA LEU A 314 8.85 -31.68 40.89
C LEU A 314 8.73 -31.66 42.42
N LEU A 315 8.55 -32.83 43.04
CA LEU A 315 8.52 -33.00 44.49
C LEU A 315 7.50 -32.05 45.18
N PRO A 316 6.19 -32.23 44.96
CA PRO A 316 5.18 -31.37 45.58
C PRO A 316 5.25 -31.46 47.11
N ALA A 317 5.04 -30.34 47.80
CA ALA A 317 5.09 -30.27 49.25
C ALA A 317 3.93 -31.08 49.87
N VAL A 318 4.24 -31.90 50.89
CA VAL A 318 3.27 -32.82 51.52
C VAL A 318 2.12 -32.05 52.18
N ASP A 319 2.37 -30.85 52.71
CA ASP A 319 1.43 -29.99 53.41
C ASP A 319 0.44 -29.23 52.51
N ALA A 320 0.63 -29.22 51.19
CA ALA A 320 -0.23 -28.51 50.24
C ALA A 320 -1.70 -28.96 50.31
N PHE A 321 -1.96 -30.27 50.24
CA PHE A 321 -3.29 -30.84 50.45
C PHE A 321 -3.17 -32.31 50.91
N PRO A 322 -2.63 -32.56 52.12
CA PRO A 322 -2.12 -33.87 52.52
C PRO A 322 -3.17 -34.97 52.44
N LYS A 323 -4.41 -34.66 52.82
CA LYS A 323 -5.48 -35.66 52.94
C LYS A 323 -6.75 -35.30 52.16
N HIS A 324 -6.77 -34.20 51.41
CA HIS A 324 -8.00 -33.71 50.79
C HIS A 324 -7.87 -33.35 49.32
N LEU A 325 -9.00 -33.39 48.60
CA LEU A 325 -9.12 -32.89 47.22
C LEU A 325 -10.42 -32.10 47.03
N LEU A 326 -10.32 -30.89 46.48
CA LEU A 326 -11.48 -30.05 46.17
C LEU A 326 -12.05 -30.42 44.79
N LEU A 327 -13.30 -30.89 44.75
CA LEU A 327 -13.98 -31.35 43.54
C LEU A 327 -14.73 -30.24 42.80
N GLY A 328 -14.91 -29.08 43.43
CA GLY A 328 -15.53 -27.89 42.85
C GLY A 328 -16.87 -27.51 43.49
N THR A 329 -17.32 -26.30 43.16
CA THR A 329 -18.54 -25.71 43.72
C THR A 329 -19.82 -26.36 43.17
N VAL A 330 -20.78 -26.65 44.05
CA VAL A 330 -22.12 -27.13 43.66
C VAL A 330 -22.87 -26.01 42.93
N GLY A 331 -23.29 -26.27 41.69
CA GLY A 331 -23.90 -25.28 40.79
C GLY A 331 -22.91 -24.56 39.88
N ALA A 332 -21.61 -24.54 40.24
CA ALA A 332 -20.52 -23.98 39.46
C ALA A 332 -19.26 -24.89 39.51
N PRO A 333 -19.30 -26.11 38.92
CA PRO A 333 -18.33 -27.18 39.20
C PRO A 333 -16.90 -26.94 38.72
N ARG A 334 -16.64 -25.83 38.02
CA ARG A 334 -15.29 -25.40 37.62
C ARG A 334 -14.65 -24.48 38.64
N GLU A 335 -15.44 -23.83 39.49
CA GLU A 335 -14.94 -22.94 40.55
C GLU A 335 -14.42 -23.79 41.71
N LEU A 336 -13.32 -23.33 42.33
CA LEU A 336 -12.71 -23.96 43.52
C LEU A 336 -12.45 -25.47 43.35
N ARG A 337 -12.10 -25.89 42.14
CA ARG A 337 -11.75 -27.27 41.79
C ARG A 337 -10.23 -27.40 41.64
N MET A 338 -9.64 -28.37 42.32
CA MET A 338 -8.21 -28.64 42.20
C MET A 338 -7.85 -29.17 40.80
N GLY A 339 -6.69 -28.74 40.30
CA GLY A 339 -6.11 -29.25 39.07
C GLY A 339 -5.44 -30.61 39.24
N LEU A 340 -4.87 -31.11 38.14
CA LEU A 340 -3.85 -32.15 38.15
C LEU A 340 -2.49 -31.47 38.06
N TYR A 341 -1.58 -31.84 38.94
CA TYR A 341 -0.17 -31.45 38.91
C TYR A 341 0.64 -32.69 38.56
N PRO A 342 0.88 -32.94 37.25
CA PRO A 342 1.58 -34.13 36.81
C PRO A 342 3.03 -34.15 37.29
N SER A 343 3.61 -35.34 37.35
CA SER A 343 5.06 -35.46 37.55
C SER A 343 5.82 -34.98 36.31
N PRO A 344 7.12 -34.63 36.45
CA PRO A 344 7.98 -34.34 35.30
C PRO A 344 8.19 -35.51 34.32
N LEU A 345 7.70 -36.71 34.64
CA LEU A 345 7.73 -37.86 33.72
C LEU A 345 6.55 -37.86 32.75
N ASP A 346 5.52 -37.03 32.98
CA ASP A 346 4.45 -36.85 32.01
C ASP A 346 5.01 -36.43 30.64
N ALA A 347 4.52 -37.07 29.58
CA ALA A 347 5.09 -36.92 28.25
C ALA A 347 4.95 -35.49 27.71
N ALA A 348 3.82 -34.83 27.97
CA ALA A 348 3.56 -33.48 27.50
C ALA A 348 4.39 -32.47 28.30
N SER A 349 4.39 -32.56 29.64
CA SER A 349 5.20 -31.67 30.49
C SER A 349 6.70 -31.84 30.23
N ARG A 350 7.18 -33.07 30.08
CA ARG A 350 8.60 -33.34 29.73
C ARG A 350 8.98 -32.73 28.39
N HIS A 351 8.10 -32.82 27.39
CA HIS A 351 8.32 -32.18 26.09
C HIS A 351 8.34 -30.66 26.20
N GLY A 352 7.35 -30.06 26.89
CA GLY A 352 7.26 -28.63 27.14
C GLY A 352 8.51 -28.08 27.84
N ARG A 353 8.95 -28.76 28.91
CA ARG A 353 10.17 -28.41 29.65
C ARG A 353 11.44 -28.49 28.80
N ALA A 354 11.62 -29.59 28.06
CA ALA A 354 12.78 -29.75 27.17
C ALA A 354 12.78 -28.67 26.07
N HIS A 355 11.62 -28.37 25.50
CA HIS A 355 11.48 -27.33 24.49
C HIS A 355 11.71 -25.94 25.07
N ALA A 356 11.27 -25.64 26.30
CA ALA A 356 11.54 -24.37 26.97
C ALA A 356 13.04 -24.16 27.21
N ARG A 357 13.76 -25.18 27.69
CA ARG A 357 15.23 -25.15 27.84
C ARG A 357 15.92 -24.87 26.50
N PHE A 358 15.52 -25.59 25.45
CA PHE A 358 16.06 -25.37 24.10
C PHE A 358 15.74 -23.97 23.58
N ALA A 359 14.50 -23.50 23.76
CA ALA A 359 14.06 -22.19 23.29
C ALA A 359 14.82 -21.05 23.99
N LEU A 360 15.15 -21.22 25.26
CA LEU A 360 15.96 -20.30 26.04
C LEU A 360 17.42 -20.29 25.57
N TRP A 361 17.99 -21.46 25.30
CA TRP A 361 19.32 -21.58 24.71
C TRP A 361 19.39 -20.98 23.30
N LYS A 362 18.38 -21.21 22.46
CA LYS A 362 18.26 -20.60 21.13
C LYS A 362 18.21 -19.08 21.18
N LEU A 363 17.46 -18.50 22.13
CA LEU A 363 17.43 -17.06 22.35
C LEU A 363 18.83 -16.50 22.63
N ASP A 364 19.59 -17.17 23.52
CA ASP A 364 20.98 -16.79 23.81
C ASP A 364 21.89 -16.89 22.57
N ALA A 365 21.79 -17.99 21.82
CA ALA A 365 22.55 -18.21 20.60
C ALA A 365 22.26 -17.13 19.55
N MET A 366 20.99 -16.76 19.35
CA MET A 366 20.58 -15.70 18.43
C MET A 366 21.16 -14.33 18.84
N LEU A 367 21.09 -13.98 20.13
CA LEU A 367 21.63 -12.72 20.65
C LEU A 367 23.15 -12.63 20.48
N ALA A 368 23.86 -13.74 20.69
CA ALA A 368 25.30 -13.84 20.52
C ALA A 368 25.71 -13.82 19.05
N ALA A 369 25.00 -14.56 18.20
CA ALA A 369 25.36 -14.77 16.79
C ALA A 369 25.00 -13.60 15.86
N PHE A 370 24.05 -12.73 16.25
CA PHE A 370 23.66 -11.60 15.41
C PHE A 370 24.83 -10.66 15.15
N ALA A 371 25.10 -10.36 13.88
CA ALA A 371 26.04 -9.33 13.46
C ALA A 371 25.63 -8.78 12.10
N MET A 372 25.96 -7.51 11.84
CA MET A 372 25.82 -6.95 10.49
C MET A 372 26.72 -7.73 9.53
N PRO A 373 26.17 -8.33 8.47
CA PRO A 373 26.97 -9.16 7.59
C PRO A 373 27.91 -8.34 6.70
N ALA A 374 29.15 -8.81 6.55
CA ALA A 374 30.12 -8.25 5.61
C ALA A 374 30.11 -8.96 4.24
N ASP A 375 29.57 -10.18 4.17
CA ASP A 375 29.52 -11.00 2.95
C ASP A 375 28.39 -10.53 2.03
N THR A 376 28.72 -9.92 0.91
CA THR A 376 27.75 -9.41 -0.09
C THR A 376 27.56 -10.37 -1.27
N THR A 377 27.86 -11.66 -1.10
CA THR A 377 27.58 -12.67 -2.13
C THR A 377 26.07 -12.83 -2.25
N LEU A 378 25.49 -12.57 -3.44
CA LEU A 378 24.07 -12.75 -3.64
C LEU A 378 23.69 -14.24 -3.58
N ARG A 379 22.71 -14.58 -2.73
CA ARG A 379 22.19 -15.95 -2.60
C ARG A 379 20.68 -15.95 -2.51
N VAL A 380 20.06 -16.95 -3.13
CA VAL A 380 18.64 -17.26 -2.97
C VAL A 380 18.50 -18.58 -2.23
N THR A 381 17.80 -18.56 -1.08
CA THR A 381 17.62 -19.73 -0.23
C THR A 381 16.13 -20.06 -0.08
N PRO A 382 15.67 -21.25 -0.48
CA PRO A 382 14.30 -21.70 -0.21
C PRO A 382 14.02 -21.69 1.30
N SER A 383 12.86 -21.19 1.69
CA SER A 383 12.48 -20.99 3.09
C SER A 383 10.97 -21.18 3.25
N ARG A 384 10.47 -20.83 4.43
CA ARG A 384 9.05 -20.71 4.72
C ARG A 384 8.70 -19.28 5.11
N GLY A 385 7.47 -18.89 4.81
CA GLY A 385 6.92 -17.58 5.17
C GLY A 385 6.66 -17.39 6.67
N ASP A 386 6.22 -16.18 7.02
CA ASP A 386 6.00 -15.78 8.42
C ASP A 386 4.85 -16.50 9.12
N ALA A 387 3.93 -17.13 8.37
CA ALA A 387 2.89 -17.98 8.93
C ALA A 387 3.43 -19.27 9.57
N GLN A 388 4.67 -19.65 9.26
CA GLN A 388 5.32 -20.85 9.79
C GLN A 388 6.23 -20.48 10.97
N PRO A 389 6.43 -21.38 11.96
CA PRO A 389 7.32 -21.13 13.09
C PRO A 389 8.75 -20.84 12.65
N LEU A 390 9.46 -19.98 13.38
CA LEU A 390 10.84 -19.57 13.08
C LEU A 390 11.79 -20.77 12.85
N ALA A 391 11.65 -21.84 13.65
CA ALA A 391 12.45 -23.06 13.53
C ALA A 391 12.35 -23.74 12.15
N GLY A 392 11.20 -23.61 11.48
CA GLY A 392 10.97 -24.17 10.15
C GLY A 392 11.42 -23.29 8.98
N ARG A 393 11.92 -22.07 9.26
CA ARG A 393 12.42 -21.13 8.24
C ARG A 393 13.92 -21.34 8.02
N ALA A 394 14.43 -20.93 6.86
CA ALA A 394 15.87 -20.97 6.59
C ALA A 394 16.62 -19.98 7.48
N ILE A 395 17.84 -20.34 7.92
CA ILE A 395 18.66 -19.53 8.82
C ILE A 395 19.09 -18.24 8.10
N PRO A 396 18.72 -17.04 8.61
CA PRO A 396 19.05 -15.76 8.00
C PRO A 396 20.55 -15.45 7.89
N TRP A 397 20.89 -14.60 6.93
CA TRP A 397 22.24 -14.08 6.65
C TRP A 397 22.93 -13.41 7.84
N HIS A 398 22.15 -12.77 8.72
CA HIS A 398 22.65 -12.00 9.88
C HIS A 398 23.09 -12.82 11.09
N TYR A 399 22.93 -14.13 11.08
CA TYR A 399 23.48 -14.99 12.13
C TYR A 399 24.84 -15.56 11.73
N ARG A 400 25.86 -15.29 12.55
CA ARG A 400 27.18 -15.90 12.42
C ARG A 400 27.16 -17.33 12.98
N VAL A 401 28.02 -18.17 12.41
CA VAL A 401 28.35 -19.46 13.02
C VAL A 401 29.41 -19.21 14.08
N LEU A 402 29.06 -19.43 15.35
CA LEU A 402 29.98 -19.34 16.49
C LEU A 402 30.37 -20.77 16.92
N GLU A 403 31.62 -20.98 17.33
CA GLU A 403 32.09 -22.32 17.76
C GLU A 403 31.41 -22.77 19.06
N ALA A 404 31.32 -21.88 20.05
CA ALA A 404 30.77 -22.21 21.37
C ALA A 404 29.24 -22.41 21.37
N SER A 405 28.53 -21.77 20.43
CA SER A 405 27.08 -21.88 20.30
C SER A 405 26.68 -21.75 18.82
N PRO A 406 26.82 -22.83 18.03
CA PRO A 406 26.55 -22.77 16.60
C PRO A 406 25.06 -22.60 16.35
N ILE A 407 24.69 -21.54 15.62
CA ILE A 407 23.28 -21.18 15.42
C ILE A 407 22.44 -22.30 14.78
N HIS A 408 23.03 -23.14 13.92
CA HIS A 408 22.33 -24.24 13.26
C HIS A 408 21.95 -25.37 14.21
N VAL A 409 22.73 -25.61 15.27
CA VAL A 409 22.40 -26.59 16.32
C VAL A 409 21.26 -26.05 17.19
N ALA A 410 21.25 -24.74 17.42
CA ALA A 410 20.24 -24.07 18.24
C ALA A 410 18.98 -23.68 17.46
N TRP A 411 18.84 -23.99 16.15
CA TRP A 411 17.78 -23.39 15.33
C TRP A 411 16.40 -24.08 15.47
N ASP A 412 16.36 -25.41 15.45
CA ASP A 412 15.13 -26.21 15.50
C ASP A 412 15.26 -27.34 16.53
N PHE A 413 14.34 -27.35 17.49
CA PHE A 413 14.33 -28.29 18.59
C PHE A 413 14.22 -29.75 18.13
N GLN A 414 13.36 -30.03 17.14
CA GLN A 414 13.14 -31.38 16.64
C GLN A 414 14.33 -31.90 15.85
N ARG A 415 14.97 -31.04 15.04
CA ARG A 415 16.16 -31.42 14.28
C ARG A 415 17.37 -31.63 15.19
N ALA A 416 17.58 -30.73 16.16
CA ALA A 416 18.63 -30.88 17.15
C ALA A 416 18.47 -32.18 17.97
N ALA A 417 17.25 -32.51 18.39
CA ALA A 417 16.97 -33.76 19.11
C ALA A 417 17.23 -35.03 18.28
N ARG A 418 17.32 -34.91 16.94
CA ARG A 418 17.52 -36.03 16.01
C ARG A 418 18.93 -36.07 15.40
N GLY A 419 19.82 -35.14 15.76
CA GLY A 419 21.14 -35.02 15.12
C GLY A 419 21.06 -34.56 13.66
N GLN A 420 20.03 -33.78 13.30
CA GLN A 420 19.74 -33.30 11.94
C GLN A 420 20.01 -31.80 11.76
N GLU A 421 20.81 -31.21 12.63
CA GLU A 421 21.20 -29.79 12.58
C GLU A 421 21.92 -29.41 11.27
N GLY A 422 22.65 -30.36 10.67
CA GLY A 422 23.35 -30.16 9.40
C GLY A 422 22.42 -30.11 8.18
N GLU A 423 21.12 -30.38 8.34
CA GLU A 423 20.13 -30.33 7.26
C GLU A 423 19.45 -28.95 7.13
N HIS A 424 19.77 -28.00 8.01
CA HIS A 424 19.19 -26.66 7.95
C HIS A 424 19.57 -25.91 6.67
N LEU A 425 18.56 -25.41 5.95
CA LEU A 425 18.76 -24.44 4.89
C LEU A 425 19.14 -23.09 5.50
N GLY A 426 19.96 -22.31 4.81
CA GLY A 426 20.32 -20.97 5.24
C GLY A 426 21.41 -20.38 4.37
N TYR A 427 21.61 -19.06 4.49
CA TYR A 427 22.61 -18.35 3.70
C TYR A 427 24.01 -18.95 3.83
N ARG A 428 24.39 -19.31 5.06
CA ARG A 428 25.71 -19.83 5.45
C ARG A 428 25.76 -21.36 5.48
N ALA A 429 24.80 -22.05 4.84
CA ALA A 429 24.67 -23.51 4.93
C ALA A 429 25.94 -24.30 4.59
N ALA A 430 26.79 -23.79 3.70
CA ALA A 430 28.09 -24.39 3.41
C ALA A 430 28.98 -24.63 4.66
N SER A 431 28.78 -23.89 5.75
CA SER A 431 29.54 -24.04 7.00
C SER A 431 29.06 -25.16 7.92
N TRP A 432 27.85 -25.70 7.73
CA TRP A 432 27.29 -26.76 8.58
C TRP A 432 26.61 -27.90 7.82
N ALA A 433 26.41 -27.75 6.51
CA ALA A 433 25.62 -28.68 5.71
C ALA A 433 26.22 -30.09 5.73
N SER A 434 25.46 -31.04 6.29
CA SER A 434 25.75 -32.47 6.28
C SER A 434 25.18 -33.17 5.04
N THR A 435 24.23 -32.53 4.35
CA THR A 435 23.59 -33.06 3.14
C THR A 435 23.79 -32.14 1.94
N GLU A 436 23.74 -32.70 0.74
CA GLU A 436 23.84 -31.90 -0.49
C GLU A 436 22.62 -31.01 -0.69
N GLN A 437 21.45 -31.42 -0.18
CA GLN A 437 20.25 -30.57 -0.19
C GLN A 437 20.45 -29.29 0.63
N ALA A 438 21.09 -29.37 1.80
CA ALA A 438 21.39 -28.18 2.59
C ALA A 438 22.46 -27.30 1.94
N ARG A 439 23.46 -27.92 1.29
CA ARG A 439 24.56 -27.21 0.63
C ARG A 439 24.12 -26.49 -0.65
N SER A 440 23.28 -27.13 -1.45
CA SER A 440 22.88 -26.71 -2.80
C SER A 440 21.36 -26.80 -3.01
N PRO A 441 20.53 -26.08 -2.23
CA PRO A 441 19.09 -26.32 -2.16
C PRO A 441 18.34 -26.10 -3.48
N LEU A 442 18.83 -25.21 -4.35
CA LEU A 442 18.22 -24.92 -5.65
C LEU A 442 18.41 -26.03 -6.71
N GLN A 443 19.17 -27.08 -6.40
CA GLN A 443 19.28 -28.28 -7.26
C GLN A 443 18.20 -29.32 -6.95
N PHE A 444 17.42 -29.12 -5.87
CA PHE A 444 16.38 -30.05 -5.40
C PHE A 444 14.98 -29.45 -5.58
N ALA A 445 13.95 -30.26 -5.30
CA ALA A 445 12.56 -29.83 -5.44
C ALA A 445 12.22 -28.66 -4.50
N ILE A 446 11.91 -27.50 -5.07
CA ILE A 446 11.55 -26.27 -4.35
C ILE A 446 10.03 -26.13 -4.12
N GLY A 447 9.22 -27.11 -4.51
CA GLY A 447 7.75 -27.04 -4.45
C GLY A 447 7.17 -26.97 -3.03
N GLY A 448 7.90 -27.49 -2.03
CA GLY A 448 7.51 -27.44 -0.61
C GLY A 448 7.84 -26.11 0.10
N HIS A 449 8.33 -25.11 -0.65
CA HIS A 449 8.71 -23.80 -0.13
C HIS A 449 7.81 -22.72 -0.74
N ASP A 450 7.16 -21.95 0.14
CA ASP A 450 6.28 -20.82 -0.21
C ASP A 450 7.04 -19.48 -0.25
N PHE A 451 8.27 -19.45 0.28
CA PHE A 451 9.10 -18.24 0.37
C PHE A 451 10.55 -18.50 -0.03
N PHE A 452 11.19 -17.50 -0.63
CA PHE A 452 12.59 -17.54 -1.06
C PHE A 452 13.33 -16.36 -0.46
N ARG A 453 14.25 -16.61 0.47
CA ARG A 453 15.09 -15.55 1.04
C ARG A 453 16.08 -15.09 -0.03
N VAL A 454 16.20 -13.78 -0.21
CA VAL A 454 17.15 -13.16 -1.13
C VAL A 454 18.05 -12.26 -0.29
N GLU A 455 19.33 -12.61 -0.22
CA GLU A 455 20.27 -11.99 0.73
C GLU A 455 21.63 -11.75 0.05
N GLY A 456 22.41 -10.80 0.59
CA GLY A 456 23.69 -10.37 0.00
C GLY A 456 23.57 -9.29 -1.09
N HIS A 457 22.39 -8.71 -1.31
CA HIS A 457 22.17 -7.61 -2.25
C HIS A 457 22.45 -6.21 -1.67
N LEU A 458 22.27 -6.03 -0.35
CA LEU A 458 22.38 -4.71 0.29
C LEU A 458 23.78 -4.08 0.10
N GLY A 459 23.80 -2.79 -0.25
CA GLY A 459 25.00 -2.00 -0.50
C GLY A 459 25.63 -2.20 -1.87
N ARG A 460 25.17 -3.14 -2.70
CA ARG A 460 25.70 -3.39 -4.06
C ARG A 460 25.03 -2.51 -5.12
N PRO A 461 25.66 -2.29 -6.29
CA PRO A 461 25.04 -1.60 -7.40
C PRO A 461 23.78 -2.32 -7.90
N VAL A 462 22.67 -1.59 -8.04
CA VAL A 462 21.35 -2.18 -8.35
C VAL A 462 21.34 -2.93 -9.69
N GLU A 463 22.04 -2.42 -10.71
CA GLU A 463 22.09 -3.04 -12.04
C GLU A 463 22.77 -4.42 -11.99
N GLN A 464 23.85 -4.53 -11.21
CA GLN A 464 24.56 -5.80 -11.04
C GLN A 464 23.68 -6.82 -10.30
N VAL A 465 23.06 -6.41 -9.20
CA VAL A 465 22.17 -7.28 -8.42
C VAL A 465 20.96 -7.72 -9.24
N GLY A 466 20.31 -6.80 -9.95
CA GLY A 466 19.14 -7.10 -10.79
C GLY A 466 19.47 -8.11 -11.89
N ASN A 467 20.61 -7.93 -12.57
CA ASN A 467 21.08 -8.86 -13.61
C ASN A 467 21.44 -10.25 -13.03
N GLU A 468 22.15 -10.29 -11.91
CA GLU A 468 22.48 -11.56 -11.23
C GLU A 468 21.23 -12.29 -10.75
N LEU A 469 20.24 -11.59 -10.17
CA LEU A 469 18.99 -12.20 -9.75
C LEU A 469 18.19 -12.73 -10.93
N ARG A 470 18.04 -11.96 -12.00
CA ARG A 470 17.35 -12.44 -13.22
C ARG A 470 18.05 -13.66 -13.81
N ALA A 471 19.38 -13.70 -13.81
CA ALA A 471 20.14 -14.88 -14.22
C ALA A 471 19.91 -16.09 -13.30
N LEU A 472 19.86 -15.90 -11.98
CA LEU A 472 19.55 -16.96 -11.01
C LEU A 472 18.11 -17.48 -11.18
N ILE A 473 17.14 -16.58 -11.38
CA ILE A 473 15.73 -16.91 -11.60
C ILE A 473 15.59 -17.76 -12.86
N ALA A 474 16.19 -17.34 -13.98
CA ALA A 474 16.16 -18.08 -15.23
C ALA A 474 16.88 -19.44 -15.12
N ARG A 475 18.03 -19.48 -14.45
CA ARG A 475 18.83 -20.72 -14.29
C ARG A 475 18.14 -21.78 -13.43
N HIS A 476 17.45 -21.35 -12.37
CA HIS A 476 16.86 -22.26 -11.38
C HIS A 476 15.33 -22.33 -11.45
N ASN A 477 14.70 -21.71 -12.45
CA ASN A 477 13.24 -21.63 -12.61
C ASN A 477 12.54 -21.13 -11.33
N LEU A 478 13.09 -20.07 -10.74
CA LEU A 478 12.57 -19.55 -9.48
C LEU A 478 11.21 -18.88 -9.71
N PRO A 479 10.20 -19.15 -8.87
CA PRO A 479 8.83 -18.74 -9.12
C PRO A 479 8.56 -17.33 -8.56
N PHE A 480 9.37 -16.32 -8.86
CA PHE A 480 9.12 -14.93 -8.48
C PHE A 480 9.77 -13.95 -9.46
N GLN A 481 9.27 -12.72 -9.49
CA GLN A 481 9.78 -11.65 -10.34
C GLN A 481 10.65 -10.67 -9.55
N VAL A 482 11.44 -9.83 -10.23
CA VAL A 482 12.26 -8.78 -9.60
C VAL A 482 11.90 -7.44 -10.21
N GLN A 483 11.70 -6.44 -9.35
CA GLN A 483 11.44 -5.05 -9.74
C GLN A 483 12.39 -4.11 -9.01
N GLU A 484 13.10 -3.28 -9.74
CA GLU A 484 13.97 -2.23 -9.20
C GLU A 484 13.18 -0.91 -9.06
N VAL A 485 13.31 -0.24 -7.91
CA VAL A 485 12.55 0.97 -7.55
C VAL A 485 13.49 1.99 -6.92
N LEU A 486 13.41 3.25 -7.35
CA LEU A 486 14.27 4.33 -6.89
C LEU A 486 13.70 5.03 -5.65
N LEU A 487 14.50 5.12 -4.59
CA LEU A 487 14.21 5.90 -3.39
C LEU A 487 14.62 7.36 -3.57
N HIS A 488 13.94 8.05 -4.48
CA HIS A 488 14.08 9.48 -4.74
C HIS A 488 12.78 10.03 -5.35
N ASN A 489 12.63 11.35 -5.38
CA ASN A 489 11.51 12.03 -6.03
C ASN A 489 11.81 12.49 -7.47
N ASP A 490 12.94 12.08 -8.06
CA ASP A 490 13.38 12.56 -9.38
C ASP A 490 13.66 11.38 -10.31
N ARG A 491 12.79 11.19 -11.31
CA ARG A 491 12.89 10.16 -12.35
C ARG A 491 14.17 10.24 -13.19
N ARG A 492 14.84 11.40 -13.24
CA ARG A 492 16.11 11.55 -13.97
C ARG A 492 17.23 10.68 -13.38
N GLN A 493 17.10 10.29 -12.12
CA GLN A 493 18.07 9.44 -11.44
C GLN A 493 17.77 7.94 -11.58
N LEU A 494 16.73 7.56 -12.32
CA LEU A 494 16.46 6.16 -12.64
C LEU A 494 17.65 5.56 -13.40
N ARG A 495 18.23 4.50 -12.84
CA ARG A 495 19.37 3.77 -13.42
C ARG A 495 18.91 2.66 -14.36
N ARG A 496 17.84 1.96 -13.97
CA ARG A 496 17.25 0.88 -14.77
C ARG A 496 15.87 1.32 -15.27
N ARG A 497 15.68 1.22 -16.58
CA ARG A 497 14.40 1.38 -17.28
C ARG A 497 14.22 0.16 -18.19
N PRO A 498 12.99 -0.29 -18.45
CA PRO A 498 12.77 -1.20 -19.56
C PRO A 498 13.31 -0.57 -20.86
N PRO A 499 13.95 -1.35 -21.74
CA PRO A 499 14.51 -0.84 -22.98
C PRO A 499 13.44 -0.22 -23.90
N LEU A 500 12.23 -0.80 -23.93
CA LEU A 500 11.08 -0.24 -24.62
C LEU A 500 9.79 -0.69 -23.92
N ARG A 501 8.86 0.23 -23.67
CA ARG A 501 7.50 -0.10 -23.24
C ARG A 501 6.60 -0.12 -24.45
N TYR A 502 6.56 -1.25 -25.14
CA TYR A 502 5.74 -1.36 -26.36
C TYR A 502 4.25 -1.29 -26.03
N THR A 503 3.52 -0.46 -26.77
CA THR A 503 2.09 -0.19 -26.57
C THR A 503 1.37 -0.09 -27.92
N PRO A 504 0.03 -0.16 -27.97
CA PRO A 504 -0.72 0.05 -29.21
C PRO A 504 -0.45 1.40 -29.90
N LEU A 505 0.10 2.39 -29.19
CA LEU A 505 0.55 3.66 -29.81
C LEU A 505 1.72 3.43 -30.77
N HIS A 506 2.59 2.46 -30.50
CA HIS A 506 3.71 2.10 -31.38
C HIS A 506 3.19 1.47 -32.69
N SER A 507 2.20 0.58 -32.61
CA SER A 507 1.56 -0.01 -33.80
C SER A 507 0.79 1.04 -34.60
N LEU A 508 0.06 1.94 -33.93
CA LEU A 508 -0.62 3.06 -34.59
C LEU A 508 0.38 4.02 -35.26
N HIS A 509 1.51 4.26 -34.62
CA HIS A 509 2.61 5.05 -35.16
C HIS A 509 3.22 4.39 -36.40
N TYR A 510 3.41 3.07 -36.40
CA TYR A 510 3.82 2.33 -37.60
C TYR A 510 2.79 2.45 -38.74
N LEU A 511 1.51 2.23 -38.46
CA LEU A 511 0.43 2.35 -39.45
C LEU A 511 0.39 3.73 -40.10
N LEU A 512 0.48 4.79 -39.30
CA LEU A 512 0.44 6.16 -39.78
C LEU A 512 1.67 6.50 -40.64
N ARG A 513 2.87 6.04 -40.26
CA ARG A 513 4.08 6.20 -41.08
C ARG A 513 3.93 5.53 -42.44
N GLN A 514 3.32 4.35 -42.51
CA GLN A 514 3.03 3.68 -43.77
C GLN A 514 1.99 4.46 -44.61
N ASP A 515 0.91 5.00 -44.02
CA ASP A 515 -0.05 5.84 -44.76
C ASP A 515 0.62 7.09 -45.36
N VAL A 516 1.46 7.77 -44.57
CA VAL A 516 2.22 8.94 -45.05
C VAL A 516 3.20 8.56 -46.16
N ALA A 517 3.95 7.45 -46.00
CA ALA A 517 4.87 6.96 -47.04
C ALA A 517 4.13 6.65 -48.35
N LEU A 518 2.98 5.97 -48.27
CA LEU A 518 2.15 5.65 -49.43
C LEU A 518 1.63 6.93 -50.12
N ARG A 519 1.22 7.95 -49.36
CA ARG A 519 0.76 9.22 -49.92
C ARG A 519 1.86 10.04 -50.59
N ILE A 520 3.06 10.03 -50.03
CA ILE A 520 4.23 10.69 -50.63
C ILE A 520 4.60 9.99 -51.95
N ASP A 521 4.58 8.65 -51.98
CA ASP A 521 4.83 7.87 -53.19
C ASP A 521 3.77 8.10 -54.29
N GLU A 522 2.49 8.13 -53.91
CA GLU A 522 1.40 8.49 -54.85
C GLU A 522 1.57 9.92 -55.38
N SER A 523 1.94 10.85 -54.51
CA SER A 523 2.16 12.25 -54.90
C SER A 523 3.34 12.41 -55.84
N ARG A 524 4.44 11.64 -55.64
CA ARG A 524 5.57 11.60 -56.57
C ARG A 524 5.14 11.14 -57.96
N SER A 525 4.32 10.10 -58.03
CA SER A 525 3.80 9.56 -59.29
C SER A 525 2.90 10.57 -60.02
N VAL A 526 2.02 11.27 -59.29
CA VAL A 526 1.15 12.30 -59.87
C VAL A 526 1.92 13.56 -60.27
N ALA A 527 2.93 13.97 -59.49
CA ALA A 527 3.79 15.10 -59.81
C ALA A 527 4.50 14.95 -61.16
N ALA A 528 5.07 13.76 -61.38
CA ALA A 528 5.77 13.43 -62.61
C ALA A 528 4.83 13.47 -63.83
N ARG A 529 3.59 12.97 -63.68
CA ARG A 529 2.57 13.04 -64.74
C ARG A 529 2.13 14.47 -65.01
N PHE A 530 1.81 15.23 -63.96
CA PHE A 530 1.41 16.63 -64.08
C PHE A 530 2.46 17.48 -64.80
N ALA A 531 3.74 17.33 -64.45
CA ALA A 531 4.83 18.02 -65.15
C ALA A 531 4.94 17.63 -66.63
N THR A 532 4.67 16.36 -66.96
CA THR A 532 4.63 15.85 -68.33
C THR A 532 3.45 16.43 -69.12
N ASP A 533 2.26 16.46 -68.52
CA ASP A 533 1.03 16.98 -69.15
C ASP A 533 1.10 18.49 -69.37
N VAL A 534 1.66 19.25 -68.41
CA VAL A 534 1.92 20.70 -68.57
C VAL A 534 2.91 20.94 -69.71
N ALA A 535 4.00 20.17 -69.79
CA ALA A 535 4.97 20.28 -70.88
C ALA A 535 4.35 19.94 -72.25
N GLY A 536 3.51 18.90 -72.31
CA GLY A 536 2.75 18.53 -73.51
C GLY A 536 1.73 19.61 -73.93
N GLY A 537 1.01 20.20 -72.98
CA GLY A 537 0.04 21.27 -73.22
C GLY A 537 0.67 22.58 -73.72
N VAL A 538 1.85 22.93 -73.22
CA VAL A 538 2.65 24.06 -73.73
C VAL A 538 3.16 23.75 -75.15
N ALA A 539 3.69 22.54 -75.40
CA ALA A 539 4.14 22.13 -76.73
C ALA A 539 3.00 22.10 -77.77
N ALA A 540 1.77 21.78 -77.33
CA ALA A 540 0.57 21.76 -78.17
C ALA A 540 -0.09 23.15 -78.36
N GLY A 541 0.47 24.24 -77.81
CA GLY A 541 -0.07 25.60 -77.97
C GLY A 541 -1.41 25.84 -77.25
N ILE A 542 -1.71 25.06 -76.19
CA ILE A 542 -2.92 25.19 -75.37
C ILE A 542 -2.75 26.35 -74.37
N VAL A 543 -1.52 26.67 -73.96
CA VAL A 543 -1.17 27.81 -73.10
C VAL A 543 -0.75 29.01 -73.97
N PRO A 544 -1.50 30.13 -74.00
CA PRO A 544 -1.16 31.29 -74.83
C PRO A 544 0.11 32.00 -74.35
N ALA A 545 1.00 32.39 -75.27
CA ALA A 545 2.25 33.11 -74.96
C ALA A 545 2.06 34.52 -74.35
N ALA A 546 0.84 35.06 -74.41
CA ALA A 546 0.50 36.41 -73.95
C ALA A 546 0.11 36.50 -72.47
N THR A 547 -0.15 35.36 -71.79
CA THR A 547 -0.59 35.34 -70.38
C THR A 547 0.49 34.88 -69.41
N ASP A 548 1.40 33.99 -69.82
CA ASP A 548 2.59 33.55 -69.09
C ASP A 548 3.61 33.00 -70.11
N SER A 549 4.92 33.16 -69.90
CA SER A 549 5.89 32.52 -70.80
C SER A 549 5.79 30.99 -70.63
N GLY A 550 5.49 30.24 -71.68
CA GLY A 550 5.31 28.77 -71.58
C GLY A 550 6.52 28.04 -70.96
N ALA A 551 7.71 28.64 -71.04
CA ALA A 551 8.91 28.16 -70.35
C ALA A 551 8.83 28.27 -68.80
N GLN A 552 8.27 29.36 -68.26
CA GLN A 552 8.07 29.53 -66.82
C GLN A 552 7.03 28.55 -66.27
N THR A 553 5.95 28.28 -67.01
CA THR A 553 4.91 27.31 -66.64
C THR A 553 5.48 25.89 -66.48
N VAL A 554 6.32 25.44 -67.44
CA VAL A 554 6.99 24.13 -67.37
C VAL A 554 8.00 24.09 -66.23
N THR A 555 8.71 25.20 -65.98
CA THR A 555 9.70 25.29 -64.90
C THR A 555 9.05 25.17 -63.52
N LEU A 556 7.89 25.81 -63.30
CA LEU A 556 7.11 25.68 -62.06
C LEU A 556 6.53 24.27 -61.87
N ALA A 557 6.08 23.61 -62.94
CA ALA A 557 5.59 22.23 -62.84
C ALA A 557 6.72 21.24 -62.51
N ARG A 558 7.91 21.43 -63.10
CA ARG A 558 9.11 20.62 -62.79
C ARG A 558 9.65 20.89 -61.38
N SER A 559 9.64 22.14 -60.90
CA SER A 559 10.08 22.44 -59.54
C SER A 559 9.22 21.75 -58.49
N ALA A 560 7.90 21.65 -58.71
CA ALA A 560 6.99 20.86 -57.87
C ALA A 560 7.29 19.35 -57.94
N GLN A 561 7.57 18.80 -59.12
CA GLN A 561 7.99 17.41 -59.29
C GLN A 561 9.28 17.11 -58.51
N ASP A 562 10.30 17.94 -58.68
CA ASP A 562 11.59 17.76 -58.02
C ASP A 562 11.47 17.91 -56.50
N ALA A 563 10.62 18.83 -56.03
CA ALA A 563 10.35 18.99 -54.60
C ALA A 563 9.76 17.71 -53.98
N VAL A 564 8.79 17.07 -54.64
CA VAL A 564 8.14 15.85 -54.13
C VAL A 564 9.08 14.64 -54.24
N ALA A 565 9.88 14.56 -55.30
CA ALA A 565 10.90 13.53 -55.45
C ALA A 565 11.94 13.60 -54.31
N ARG A 566 12.41 14.82 -53.97
CA ARG A 566 13.30 15.04 -52.82
C ARG A 566 12.65 14.64 -51.49
N VAL A 567 11.38 15.00 -51.27
CA VAL A 567 10.65 14.60 -50.05
C VAL A 567 10.59 13.09 -49.94
N GLN A 568 10.28 12.37 -51.02
CA GLN A 568 10.26 10.91 -51.01
C GLN A 568 11.65 10.34 -50.70
N GLU A 569 12.71 10.83 -51.34
CA GLU A 569 14.07 10.32 -51.17
C GLU A 569 14.54 10.40 -49.71
N VAL A 570 14.28 11.53 -49.05
CA VAL A 570 14.71 11.77 -47.67
C VAL A 570 13.79 11.09 -46.65
N SER A 571 12.49 10.94 -46.93
CA SER A 571 11.52 10.35 -45.98
C SER A 571 11.39 8.83 -46.08
N ALA A 572 11.64 8.22 -47.24
CA ALA A 572 11.49 6.79 -47.47
C ALA A 572 12.25 5.89 -46.47
N PRO A 573 13.55 6.10 -46.19
CA PRO A 573 14.26 5.24 -45.23
C PRO A 573 13.61 5.31 -43.84
N VAL A 574 13.30 6.52 -43.38
CA VAL A 574 12.72 6.78 -42.05
C VAL A 574 11.34 6.14 -41.91
N LEU A 575 10.45 6.38 -42.88
CA LEU A 575 9.06 5.90 -42.82
C LEU A 575 8.94 4.39 -43.08
N ALA A 576 9.90 3.76 -43.77
CA ALA A 576 9.92 2.32 -44.02
C ALA A 576 10.35 1.47 -42.81
N SER A 577 10.84 2.09 -41.73
CA SER A 577 11.29 1.40 -40.52
C SER A 577 10.17 0.58 -39.87
N ARG A 578 10.38 -0.73 -39.69
CA ARG A 578 9.36 -1.64 -39.13
C ARG A 578 9.20 -1.54 -37.63
N SER A 579 10.25 -1.14 -36.92
CA SER A 579 10.21 -0.93 -35.48
C SER A 579 10.23 0.57 -35.16
N TYR A 580 9.76 0.95 -33.99
CA TYR A 580 9.87 2.30 -33.47
C TYR A 580 11.32 2.66 -33.17
N THR A 581 12.09 1.74 -32.58
CA THR A 581 13.50 1.96 -32.28
C THR A 581 14.32 2.25 -33.55
N SER A 582 14.06 1.50 -34.63
CA SER A 582 14.71 1.75 -35.93
C SER A 582 14.28 3.08 -36.55
N TYR A 583 13.03 3.48 -36.40
CA TYR A 583 12.55 4.80 -36.81
C TYR A 583 13.24 5.94 -36.08
N GLN A 584 13.37 5.85 -34.76
CA GLN A 584 14.06 6.88 -33.98
C GLN A 584 15.52 6.99 -34.42
N ALA A 585 16.22 5.85 -34.55
CA ALA A 585 17.60 5.82 -35.02
C ALA A 585 17.76 6.45 -36.42
N GLN A 586 16.86 6.14 -37.35
CA GLN A 586 16.88 6.71 -38.69
C GLN A 586 16.48 8.19 -38.73
N THR A 587 15.60 8.63 -37.84
CA THR A 587 15.23 10.05 -37.69
C THR A 587 16.41 10.86 -37.17
N THR A 588 17.23 10.31 -36.28
CA THR A 588 18.49 10.93 -35.85
C THR A 588 19.51 11.02 -37.00
N GLN A 589 19.57 10.02 -37.88
CA GLN A 589 20.45 10.02 -39.05
C GLN A 589 19.97 10.98 -40.16
N ASN A 590 18.65 11.15 -40.33
CA ASN A 590 18.04 12.00 -41.35
C ASN A 590 17.14 13.09 -40.70
N PRO A 591 17.68 14.03 -39.91
CA PRO A 591 16.88 14.98 -39.14
C PRO A 591 16.09 15.97 -40.02
N THR A 592 16.47 16.09 -41.29
CA THR A 592 15.92 17.07 -42.24
C THR A 592 14.70 16.57 -43.00
N TRP A 593 14.25 15.32 -42.85
CA TRP A 593 13.11 14.82 -43.65
C TRP A 593 11.82 15.60 -43.38
N LYS A 594 11.62 16.05 -42.13
CA LYS A 594 10.46 16.88 -41.73
C LYS A 594 10.52 18.28 -42.33
N SER A 595 11.69 18.92 -42.31
CA SER A 595 11.87 20.24 -42.94
C SER A 595 11.80 20.14 -44.46
N ALA A 596 12.36 19.08 -45.06
CA ALA A 596 12.22 18.80 -46.48
C ALA A 596 10.75 18.59 -46.87
N TYR A 597 9.96 17.88 -46.05
CA TYR A 597 8.51 17.73 -46.24
C TYR A 597 7.80 19.09 -46.23
N ALA A 598 8.07 19.95 -45.25
CA ALA A 598 7.46 21.29 -45.15
C ALA A 598 7.83 22.19 -46.35
N THR A 599 9.11 22.28 -46.71
CA THR A 599 9.57 23.05 -47.87
C THR A 599 9.03 22.48 -49.19
N GLY A 600 8.94 21.15 -49.28
CA GLY A 600 8.34 20.46 -50.42
C GLY A 600 6.87 20.82 -50.58
N LEU A 601 6.11 20.81 -49.49
CA LEU A 601 4.70 21.19 -49.47
C LEU A 601 4.49 22.65 -49.87
N GLU A 602 5.33 23.57 -49.38
CA GLU A 602 5.31 24.98 -49.75
C GLU A 602 5.54 25.17 -51.26
N THR A 603 6.55 24.49 -51.81
CA THR A 603 6.87 24.54 -53.26
C THR A 603 5.70 24.01 -54.10
N VAL A 604 5.08 22.91 -53.68
CA VAL A 604 3.92 22.32 -54.35
C VAL A 604 2.70 23.24 -54.24
N SER A 605 2.47 23.85 -53.08
CA SER A 605 1.38 24.81 -52.85
C SER A 605 1.52 26.06 -53.72
N GLN A 606 2.71 26.66 -53.78
CA GLN A 606 3.00 27.81 -54.64
C GLN A 606 2.81 27.45 -56.12
N SER A 607 3.35 26.31 -56.55
CA SER A 607 3.20 25.84 -57.93
C SER A 607 1.73 25.62 -58.30
N LYS A 608 0.93 25.07 -57.37
CA LYS A 608 -0.52 24.90 -57.56
C LYS A 608 -1.27 26.23 -57.61
N ALA A 609 -0.93 27.19 -56.77
CA ALA A 609 -1.54 28.51 -56.78
C ALA A 609 -1.27 29.25 -58.11
N SER A 610 -0.03 29.17 -58.61
CA SER A 610 0.35 29.77 -59.89
C SER A 610 -0.28 29.06 -61.10
N LEU A 611 -0.32 27.72 -61.08
CA LEU A 611 -0.80 26.91 -62.21
C LEU A 611 -2.30 26.59 -62.15
N GLY A 612 -3.01 27.02 -61.10
CA GLY A 612 -4.42 26.68 -60.87
C GLY A 612 -5.38 27.17 -61.95
N HIS A 613 -5.03 28.26 -62.65
CA HIS A 613 -5.81 28.78 -63.78
C HIS A 613 -5.62 27.98 -65.08
N LEU A 614 -4.58 27.15 -65.16
CA LEU A 614 -4.22 26.33 -66.32
C LEU A 614 -4.59 24.85 -66.15
N SER A 615 -4.92 24.44 -64.94
CA SER A 615 -5.08 23.04 -64.57
C SER A 615 -6.43 22.82 -63.88
N ARG A 616 -7.33 22.07 -64.53
CA ARG A 616 -8.56 21.58 -63.90
C ARG A 616 -8.36 20.15 -63.41
N ALA A 617 -8.48 19.94 -62.10
CA ALA A 617 -8.48 18.62 -61.49
C ALA A 617 -9.93 18.13 -61.37
N ASP A 618 -10.25 16.97 -61.96
CA ASP A 618 -11.59 16.38 -61.89
C ASP A 618 -11.83 15.64 -60.55
N HIS A 619 -10.73 15.29 -59.85
CA HIS A 619 -10.74 14.68 -58.52
C HIS A 619 -9.69 15.36 -57.63
N ALA A 620 -9.86 15.27 -56.30
CA ALA A 620 -8.85 15.70 -55.35
C ALA A 620 -7.55 14.92 -55.60
N SER A 621 -6.49 15.64 -55.95
CA SER A 621 -5.19 15.03 -56.20
C SER A 621 -4.56 14.55 -54.88
N PRO A 622 -3.61 13.60 -54.91
CA PRO A 622 -2.80 13.29 -53.72
C PRO A 622 -2.11 14.52 -53.13
N PHE A 623 -1.80 15.55 -53.94
CA PHE A 623 -1.32 16.85 -53.45
C PHE A 623 -2.34 17.57 -52.58
N ASP A 624 -3.62 17.55 -52.96
CA ASP A 624 -4.69 18.14 -52.15
C ASP A 624 -4.79 17.46 -50.80
N ALA A 625 -4.62 16.14 -50.77
CA ALA A 625 -4.61 15.38 -49.52
C ALA A 625 -3.37 15.72 -48.67
N LEU A 626 -2.19 15.90 -49.25
CA LEU A 626 -0.99 16.30 -48.50
C LEU A 626 -1.06 17.74 -47.98
N ILE A 627 -1.67 18.66 -48.74
CA ILE A 627 -1.84 20.07 -48.35
C ILE A 627 -2.95 20.24 -47.31
N SER A 628 -4.05 19.47 -47.43
CA SER A 628 -5.20 19.58 -46.52
C SER A 628 -5.11 18.70 -45.28
N SER A 629 -4.17 17.74 -45.21
CA SER A 629 -4.06 16.81 -44.08
C SER A 629 -2.89 17.12 -43.15
N ASN A 630 -3.17 17.02 -41.86
CA ASN A 630 -2.17 17.15 -40.80
C ASN A 630 -1.55 15.82 -40.38
N GLN A 631 -1.76 14.74 -41.14
CA GLN A 631 -1.34 13.39 -40.77
C GLN A 631 0.16 13.23 -40.51
N PRO A 632 1.09 13.87 -41.25
CA PRO A 632 2.52 13.82 -40.91
C PRO A 632 2.82 14.39 -39.51
N HIS A 633 2.08 15.41 -39.08
CA HIS A 633 2.23 15.99 -37.73
C HIS A 633 1.67 15.06 -36.64
N TRP A 634 0.75 14.16 -36.97
CA TRP A 634 0.27 13.17 -36.00
C TRP A 634 1.36 12.19 -35.59
N ILE A 635 2.39 11.97 -36.43
CA ILE A 635 3.58 11.19 -36.08
C ILE A 635 4.31 11.87 -34.90
N ASP A 636 4.49 13.20 -34.98
CA ASP A 636 5.09 13.98 -33.89
C ASP A 636 4.25 13.97 -32.60
N TRP A 637 2.92 14.07 -32.75
CA TRP A 637 2.03 13.98 -31.59
C TRP A 637 2.06 12.59 -30.95
N LEU A 638 2.17 11.53 -31.75
CA LEU A 638 2.35 10.17 -31.25
C LEU A 638 3.70 10.02 -30.54
N ASP A 639 4.79 10.60 -31.06
CA ASP A 639 6.09 10.66 -30.37
C ASP A 639 5.95 11.34 -28.98
N VAL A 640 5.25 12.48 -28.91
CA VAL A 640 4.98 13.18 -27.64
C VAL A 640 4.12 12.35 -26.70
N LEU A 641 3.10 11.66 -27.21
CA LEU A 641 2.22 10.81 -26.40
C LEU A 641 2.92 9.56 -25.88
N ILE A 642 3.79 8.93 -26.69
CA ILE A 642 4.64 7.80 -26.29
C ILE A 642 5.59 8.27 -25.18
N GLN A 643 6.31 9.38 -25.39
CA GLN A 643 7.20 9.93 -24.36
C GLN A 643 6.45 10.28 -23.07
N ALA A 644 5.27 10.90 -23.17
CA ALA A 644 4.46 11.22 -21.99
C ALA A 644 3.90 9.96 -21.29
N GLN A 645 3.74 8.85 -22.00
CA GLN A 645 3.38 7.57 -21.40
C GLN A 645 4.60 6.92 -20.71
N ASP A 646 5.77 6.99 -21.33
CA ASP A 646 7.03 6.51 -20.75
C ASP A 646 7.40 7.30 -19.50
N ASP A 647 7.27 8.63 -19.53
CA ASP A 647 7.52 9.50 -18.37
C ASP A 647 6.58 9.16 -17.19
N ARG A 648 5.32 8.82 -17.48
CA ARG A 648 4.34 8.38 -16.47
C ARG A 648 4.65 6.99 -15.93
N ALA A 649 5.20 6.10 -16.76
CA ALA A 649 5.63 4.77 -16.33
C ALA A 649 6.93 4.85 -15.50
N ASP A 650 7.87 5.71 -15.88
CA ASP A 650 9.07 6.03 -15.09
C ASP A 650 8.69 6.59 -13.71
N ASP A 651 7.66 7.42 -13.60
CA ASP A 651 7.16 7.89 -12.31
C ASP A 651 6.70 6.73 -11.41
N ARG A 652 6.17 5.63 -11.97
CA ARG A 652 5.78 4.44 -11.20
C ARG A 652 6.97 3.70 -10.61
N LEU A 653 8.17 3.90 -11.14
CA LEU A 653 9.41 3.32 -10.61
C LEU A 653 10.01 4.13 -9.44
N LEU A 654 9.41 5.28 -9.09
CA LEU A 654 9.76 6.02 -7.88
C LEU A 654 9.09 5.38 -6.67
N PHE A 655 9.83 5.18 -5.57
CA PHE A 655 9.37 4.48 -4.38
C PHE A 655 8.05 5.02 -3.83
N THR A 656 7.91 6.35 -3.75
CA THR A 656 6.70 7.03 -3.30
C THR A 656 5.48 6.62 -4.14
N ARG A 657 5.62 6.61 -5.46
CA ARG A 657 4.53 6.28 -6.37
C ARG A 657 4.29 4.77 -6.41
N TYR A 658 5.35 3.98 -6.42
CA TYR A 658 5.27 2.52 -6.35
C TYR A 658 4.52 2.07 -5.09
N LEU A 659 4.77 2.70 -3.94
CA LEU A 659 4.05 2.43 -2.70
C LEU A 659 2.56 2.81 -2.77
N GLN A 660 2.21 3.89 -3.49
CA GLN A 660 0.80 4.27 -3.72
C GLN A 660 0.07 3.24 -4.58
N ASP A 661 0.72 2.78 -5.65
CA ASP A 661 0.16 1.80 -6.58
C ASP A 661 0.16 0.38 -5.95
N HIS A 662 1.07 0.11 -5.00
CA HIS A 662 1.24 -1.18 -4.31
C HIS A 662 1.28 -1.02 -2.77
N PRO A 663 0.14 -0.77 -2.10
CA PRO A 663 0.09 -0.54 -0.64
C PRO A 663 0.41 -1.80 0.19
N ALA A 664 0.43 -2.98 -0.44
CA ALA A 664 0.78 -4.25 0.20
C ALA A 664 2.30 -4.46 0.36
N LEU A 665 3.12 -3.47 0.01
CA LEU A 665 4.57 -3.54 0.13
C LEU A 665 4.98 -3.82 1.59
N ASP A 666 5.78 -4.87 1.78
CA ASP A 666 6.25 -5.27 3.12
C ASP A 666 7.68 -5.80 3.07
N HIS A 667 8.40 -5.79 4.19
CA HIS A 667 9.76 -6.34 4.24
C HIS A 667 9.77 -7.70 4.92
N ALA A 668 10.21 -8.73 4.17
CA ALA A 668 10.35 -10.10 4.66
C ALA A 668 11.73 -10.71 4.36
N GLY A 669 12.67 -9.96 3.76
CA GLY A 669 14.01 -10.44 3.41
C GLY A 669 14.03 -11.46 2.25
N GLY A 670 13.13 -11.31 1.28
CA GLY A 670 12.96 -12.26 0.18
C GLY A 670 11.65 -12.07 -0.58
N ALA A 671 11.22 -13.09 -1.33
CA ALA A 671 9.99 -13.07 -2.11
C ALA A 671 9.13 -14.30 -1.93
N TRP A 672 7.81 -14.10 -1.99
CA TRP A 672 6.81 -15.16 -2.04
C TRP A 672 6.84 -15.90 -3.38
N ARG A 673 6.50 -17.18 -3.35
CA ARG A 673 6.18 -17.94 -4.56
C ARG A 673 5.01 -17.28 -5.29
N GLY A 674 5.20 -16.97 -6.57
CA GLY A 674 4.27 -16.23 -7.43
C GLY A 674 4.29 -14.71 -7.23
N GLY A 675 5.13 -14.21 -6.32
CA GLY A 675 5.21 -12.79 -5.97
C GLY A 675 6.32 -12.02 -6.69
N THR A 676 6.59 -10.82 -6.17
CA THR A 676 7.63 -9.91 -6.68
C THR A 676 8.60 -9.54 -5.56
N PHE A 677 9.89 -9.62 -5.85
CA PHE A 677 10.97 -9.06 -5.04
C PHE A 677 11.28 -7.64 -5.50
N VAL A 678 11.16 -6.66 -4.60
CA VAL A 678 11.34 -5.25 -4.92
C VAL A 678 12.67 -4.78 -4.36
N LEU A 679 13.61 -4.45 -5.23
CA LEU A 679 14.90 -3.88 -4.90
C LEU A 679 14.79 -2.37 -4.83
N VAL A 680 15.05 -1.79 -3.65
CA VAL A 680 15.00 -0.34 -3.46
C VAL A 680 16.42 0.21 -3.36
N TYR A 681 16.74 1.17 -4.22
CA TYR A 681 18.07 1.76 -4.35
C TYR A 681 18.05 3.28 -4.22
N ASP A 682 19.18 3.86 -3.80
CA ASP A 682 19.33 5.30 -3.60
C ASP A 682 19.88 6.03 -4.85
N ASP A 683 20.08 7.35 -4.73
CA ASP A 683 20.66 8.22 -5.77
C ASP A 683 22.09 7.80 -6.19
N SER A 684 22.83 7.15 -5.29
CA SER A 684 24.14 6.54 -5.57
C SER A 684 24.06 5.28 -6.44
N GLY A 685 22.85 4.77 -6.71
CA GLY A 685 22.62 3.55 -7.48
C GLY A 685 22.87 2.27 -6.68
N ARG A 686 22.95 2.35 -5.35
CA ARG A 686 23.19 1.21 -4.47
C ARG A 686 21.91 0.75 -3.81
N VAL A 687 21.76 -0.56 -3.65
CA VAL A 687 20.58 -1.13 -2.98
C VAL A 687 20.63 -0.82 -1.48
N VAL A 688 19.61 -0.15 -0.97
CA VAL A 688 19.51 0.27 0.44
C VAL A 688 18.45 -0.50 1.21
N ALA A 689 17.45 -1.04 0.52
CA ALA A 689 16.36 -1.77 1.10
C ALA A 689 15.77 -2.81 0.12
N ASP A 690 15.02 -3.76 0.66
CA ASP A 690 14.22 -4.72 -0.09
C ASP A 690 12.81 -4.87 0.48
N PHE A 691 11.88 -5.18 -0.42
CA PHE A 691 10.49 -5.45 -0.10
C PHE A 691 9.95 -6.63 -0.90
N THR A 692 8.81 -7.14 -0.48
CA THR A 692 8.07 -8.21 -1.14
C THR A 692 6.65 -7.77 -1.45
N LEU A 693 6.13 -8.25 -2.58
CA LEU A 693 4.71 -8.26 -2.90
C LEU A 693 4.24 -9.71 -3.11
N PRO A 694 3.03 -10.06 -2.64
CA PRO A 694 2.48 -11.40 -2.81
C PRO A 694 1.90 -11.68 -4.21
N TYR A 695 2.06 -10.74 -5.15
CA TYR A 695 1.55 -10.82 -6.52
C TYR A 695 2.61 -10.32 -7.52
N PRO A 696 2.50 -10.70 -8.81
CA PRO A 696 3.38 -10.19 -9.86
C PRO A 696 3.11 -8.70 -10.10
N ALA A 697 4.17 -7.90 -10.05
CA ALA A 697 4.13 -6.44 -10.16
C ALA A 697 5.39 -5.88 -10.85
N ALA A 698 6.24 -6.75 -11.41
CA ALA A 698 7.38 -6.31 -12.19
C ALA A 698 6.93 -5.85 -13.57
N GLU A 699 7.54 -4.79 -14.10
CA GLU A 699 7.36 -4.39 -15.48
C GLU A 699 7.88 -5.49 -16.41
N GLU A 700 7.07 -5.85 -17.41
CA GLU A 700 7.47 -6.85 -18.40
C GLU A 700 8.56 -6.30 -19.31
N ASP A 701 9.67 -7.05 -19.39
CA ASP A 701 10.80 -6.76 -20.26
C ASP A 701 10.66 -7.62 -21.53
N GLN A 702 9.80 -7.19 -22.46
CA GLN A 702 9.59 -7.87 -23.73
C GLN A 702 10.39 -7.19 -24.85
N PRO A 703 11.02 -7.96 -25.76
CA PRO A 703 11.66 -7.39 -26.94
C PRO A 703 10.60 -6.71 -27.82
N GLU A 704 10.99 -5.62 -28.47
CA GLU A 704 10.13 -4.93 -29.43
C GLU A 704 9.71 -5.89 -30.56
N PRO A 705 8.41 -6.06 -30.82
CA PRO A 705 7.95 -6.88 -31.94
C PRO A 705 8.28 -6.19 -33.28
N GLU A 706 8.68 -6.98 -34.28
CA GLU A 706 8.79 -6.49 -35.66
C GLU A 706 7.41 -6.47 -36.33
N GLU A 707 6.98 -5.28 -36.77
CA GLU A 707 5.69 -5.13 -37.44
C GLU A 707 5.69 -5.77 -38.84
N PRO A 708 4.58 -6.40 -39.26
CA PRO A 708 4.47 -6.99 -40.58
C PRO A 708 4.42 -5.90 -41.67
N PRO A 709 4.96 -6.17 -42.87
CA PRO A 709 4.89 -5.21 -43.97
C PRO A 709 3.44 -4.96 -44.39
N LEU A 710 3.01 -3.69 -44.40
CA LEU A 710 1.69 -3.30 -44.86
C LEU A 710 1.66 -3.14 -46.39
N THR A 711 0.74 -3.83 -47.05
CA THR A 711 0.51 -3.68 -48.49
C THR A 711 -0.45 -2.52 -48.78
N ARG A 712 -0.30 -1.87 -49.94
CA ARG A 712 -1.19 -0.80 -50.37
C ARG A 712 -2.66 -1.28 -50.38
N PRO A 713 -3.61 -0.55 -49.75
CA PRO A 713 -5.02 -0.95 -49.74
C PRO A 713 -5.60 -1.01 -51.16
N PRO A 714 -6.45 -2.01 -51.49
CA PRO A 714 -6.99 -2.21 -52.84
C PRO A 714 -8.09 -1.22 -53.22
N TYR A 715 -8.68 -0.50 -52.26
CA TYR A 715 -9.86 0.34 -52.46
C TYR A 715 -9.56 1.76 -52.97
N ARG A 716 -8.29 2.16 -53.06
CA ARG A 716 -7.92 3.41 -53.74
C ARG A 716 -7.76 3.07 -55.22
N PRO A 717 -8.61 3.60 -56.12
CA PRO A 717 -8.36 3.43 -57.55
C PRO A 717 -6.95 3.94 -57.83
N PRO A 718 -6.08 3.20 -58.53
CA PRO A 718 -4.88 3.82 -59.09
C PRO A 718 -5.39 5.04 -59.86
N VAL A 719 -4.92 6.24 -59.50
CA VAL A 719 -5.36 7.52 -60.07
C VAL A 719 -5.69 7.29 -61.53
N ALA A 720 -6.99 7.36 -61.86
CA ALA A 720 -7.56 6.75 -63.05
C ALA A 720 -6.68 7.01 -64.28
N VAL A 721 -6.45 5.93 -65.01
CA VAL A 721 -5.42 5.76 -66.04
C VAL A 721 -5.56 6.70 -67.25
N ASP A 722 -6.56 7.58 -67.30
CA ASP A 722 -6.65 8.63 -68.32
C ASP A 722 -7.28 9.93 -67.76
N GLY A 723 -6.50 11.02 -67.71
CA GLY A 723 -7.05 12.39 -67.80
C GLY A 723 -7.51 13.13 -66.53
N GLY A 724 -7.05 12.75 -65.33
CA GLY A 724 -7.49 13.38 -64.06
C GLY A 724 -7.07 14.84 -63.83
N ILE A 725 -6.03 15.33 -64.52
CA ILE A 725 -5.65 16.75 -64.56
C ILE A 725 -5.64 17.17 -66.03
N ARG A 726 -6.58 18.05 -66.41
CA ARG A 726 -6.68 18.56 -67.78
C ARG A 726 -6.12 19.96 -67.85
N ILE A 727 -5.20 20.18 -68.79
CA ILE A 727 -4.72 21.53 -69.11
C ILE A 727 -5.80 22.23 -69.94
N THR A 728 -6.37 23.30 -69.38
CA THR A 728 -7.43 24.08 -70.03
C THR A 728 -6.89 25.42 -70.52
N ARG A 729 -7.38 25.89 -71.67
CA ARG A 729 -7.14 27.26 -72.11
C ARG A 729 -7.69 28.24 -71.06
N PRO A 730 -6.94 29.28 -70.66
CA PRO A 730 -7.53 30.39 -69.91
C PRO A 730 -8.66 30.99 -70.74
N VAL A 731 -9.90 30.91 -70.25
CA VAL A 731 -11.01 31.65 -70.86
C VAL A 731 -10.90 33.07 -70.34
N PRO A 732 -10.62 34.10 -71.17
CA PRO A 732 -10.76 35.47 -70.72
C PRO A 732 -12.23 35.67 -70.31
N MET A 733 -12.47 36.16 -69.09
CA MET A 733 -13.81 36.60 -68.69
C MET A 733 -14.21 37.80 -69.56
N LEU A 734 -14.79 37.52 -70.73
CA LEU A 734 -15.45 38.49 -71.60
C LEU A 734 -16.89 38.73 -71.09
N VAL A 735 -17.03 39.13 -69.82
CA VAL A 735 -18.32 39.49 -69.20
C VAL A 735 -18.37 41.00 -68.92
N ASP A 736 -17.58 41.82 -69.62
CA ASP A 736 -17.64 43.28 -69.41
C ASP A 736 -18.60 43.99 -70.39
N ASP A 737 -18.66 43.62 -71.68
CA ASP A 737 -19.35 44.51 -72.64
C ASP A 737 -20.88 44.32 -72.72
N SER A 738 -21.42 43.11 -72.55
CA SER A 738 -22.88 42.90 -72.64
C SER A 738 -23.60 43.29 -71.35
N VAL A 739 -22.98 43.07 -70.19
CA VAL A 739 -23.53 43.38 -68.88
C VAL A 739 -23.51 44.88 -68.62
N LEU A 740 -22.46 45.60 -69.05
CA LEU A 740 -22.41 47.06 -68.96
C LEU A 740 -23.41 47.75 -69.90
N ARG A 741 -23.62 47.22 -71.12
CA ARG A 741 -24.60 47.76 -72.08
C ARG A 741 -26.05 47.45 -71.68
N GLN A 742 -26.29 46.25 -71.13
CA GLN A 742 -27.57 45.92 -70.50
C GLN A 742 -27.81 46.79 -69.25
N ARG A 743 -26.79 47.09 -68.44
CA ARG A 743 -26.90 48.02 -67.29
C ARG A 743 -27.21 49.45 -67.70
N GLU A 744 -26.74 49.94 -68.84
CA GLU A 744 -27.11 51.27 -69.39
C GLU A 744 -28.58 51.30 -69.84
N LEU A 745 -29.03 50.28 -70.58
CA LEU A 745 -30.43 50.14 -71.02
C LEU A 745 -31.37 49.94 -69.83
N PHE A 746 -30.98 49.11 -68.86
CA PHE A 746 -31.72 48.93 -67.61
C PHE A 746 -31.76 50.22 -66.82
N ARG A 747 -30.69 51.03 -66.76
CA ARG A 747 -30.68 52.31 -66.04
C ARG A 747 -31.59 53.34 -66.69
N PHE A 748 -31.62 53.42 -68.02
CA PHE A 748 -32.53 54.30 -68.75
C PHE A 748 -34.00 53.89 -68.59
N ASP A 749 -34.31 52.59 -68.70
CA ASP A 749 -35.66 52.09 -68.44
C ASP A 749 -36.03 52.23 -66.95
N LEU A 750 -35.09 51.97 -66.04
CA LEU A 750 -35.29 52.13 -64.59
C LEU A 750 -35.57 53.60 -64.25
N GLU A 751 -34.83 54.57 -64.79
CA GLU A 751 -35.06 56.01 -64.59
C GLU A 751 -36.43 56.46 -65.15
N LYS A 752 -36.85 55.91 -66.31
CA LYS A 752 -38.17 56.19 -66.90
C LYS A 752 -39.32 55.57 -66.11
N THR A 753 -39.14 54.36 -65.56
CA THR A 753 -40.10 53.77 -64.62
C THR A 753 -40.04 54.44 -63.25
N THR A 754 -38.88 54.90 -62.77
CA THR A 754 -38.71 55.60 -61.48
C THR A 754 -39.43 56.94 -61.53
N ALA A 755 -39.35 57.69 -62.63
CA ALA A 755 -40.13 58.92 -62.80
C ALA A 755 -41.66 58.70 -62.85
N ASN A 756 -42.11 57.55 -63.38
CA ASN A 756 -43.54 57.19 -63.42
C ASN A 756 -44.03 56.55 -62.09
N ILE A 757 -43.13 55.92 -61.31
CA ILE A 757 -43.42 55.26 -60.04
C ILE A 757 -43.29 56.24 -58.86
N GLU A 758 -42.40 57.25 -58.92
CA GLU A 758 -42.33 58.35 -57.94
C GLU A 758 -43.60 59.21 -57.91
N GLY A 759 -44.30 59.34 -59.04
CA GLY A 759 -45.62 59.97 -59.10
C GLY A 759 -46.76 59.12 -58.51
N LEU A 760 -46.55 57.82 -58.31
CA LEU A 760 -47.57 56.86 -57.89
C LEU A 760 -47.34 56.29 -56.47
N VAL A 761 -46.11 56.38 -55.94
CA VAL A 761 -45.72 55.78 -54.64
C VAL A 761 -45.58 56.83 -53.50
N GLN A 762 -45.88 58.10 -53.76
CA GLN A 762 -46.22 59.08 -52.69
C GLN A 762 -47.57 58.77 -52.00
N GLY A 763 -48.33 57.79 -52.47
CA GLY A 763 -49.46 57.22 -51.76
C GLY A 763 -49.20 55.74 -51.45
N ALA A 764 -49.21 55.40 -50.17
CA ALA A 764 -49.33 54.05 -49.62
C ALA A 764 -48.03 53.22 -49.37
N PHE A 765 -47.59 53.30 -48.11
CA PHE A 765 -47.15 52.19 -47.24
C PHE A 765 -45.80 51.46 -47.48
N VAL A 766 -44.91 51.66 -46.50
CA VAL A 766 -43.85 50.79 -45.91
C VAL A 766 -44.39 49.36 -45.66
N PRO A 767 -43.67 48.19 -45.72
CA PRO A 767 -42.30 47.92 -45.19
C PRO A 767 -41.39 46.88 -45.93
N ASN A 768 -40.13 46.86 -45.43
CA ASN A 768 -39.26 45.69 -45.14
C ASN A 768 -38.30 45.07 -46.17
N ASN A 769 -37.05 45.01 -45.68
CA ASN A 769 -35.97 44.04 -45.88
C ASN A 769 -35.06 44.17 -47.11
N ALA A 770 -33.90 44.81 -46.89
CA ALA A 770 -32.58 44.26 -47.27
C ALA A 770 -31.48 45.11 -46.61
N VAL A 771 -31.00 44.68 -45.44
CA VAL A 771 -29.76 45.20 -44.87
C VAL A 771 -28.66 44.20 -45.19
N ASP A 772 -27.79 44.59 -46.13
CA ASP A 772 -26.49 43.96 -46.33
C ASP A 772 -25.62 44.21 -45.09
N ASN A 773 -25.19 43.13 -44.45
CA ASN A 773 -24.22 43.13 -43.37
C ASN A 773 -22.83 43.53 -43.89
N PRO A 774 -22.21 44.62 -43.41
CA PRO A 774 -20.78 44.79 -43.56
C PRO A 774 -20.06 43.88 -42.57
N LYS A 775 -19.18 43.01 -43.09
CA LYS A 775 -18.20 42.25 -42.29
C LYS A 775 -17.32 43.23 -41.51
N VAL A 776 -17.51 43.28 -40.19
CA VAL A 776 -16.58 43.93 -39.27
C VAL A 776 -15.32 43.07 -39.19
N VAL A 777 -14.21 43.62 -39.68
CA VAL A 777 -12.86 43.10 -39.46
C VAL A 777 -12.52 43.31 -37.99
N ALA A 778 -12.21 42.24 -37.27
CA ALA A 778 -11.69 42.32 -35.91
C ALA A 778 -10.33 43.06 -35.91
N PRO A 779 -10.15 44.15 -35.14
CA PRO A 779 -8.84 44.77 -34.99
C PRO A 779 -7.92 43.85 -34.18
N GLY A 780 -6.66 43.73 -34.60
CA GLY A 780 -5.63 43.01 -33.86
C GLY A 780 -5.39 43.59 -32.47
N ARG A 781 -5.04 42.71 -31.52
CA ARG A 781 -4.76 43.03 -30.11
C ARG A 781 -3.55 43.96 -30.00
N ALA A 782 -3.78 45.24 -29.79
CA ALA A 782 -2.73 46.25 -29.62
C ALA A 782 -2.44 46.52 -28.14
N THR A 783 -3.45 46.49 -27.27
CA THR A 783 -3.30 46.82 -25.84
C THR A 783 -3.34 45.61 -24.91
N GLY A 784 -3.61 44.41 -25.43
CA GLY A 784 -3.83 43.19 -24.64
C GLY A 784 -5.25 43.06 -24.07
N ASN A 785 -6.07 44.12 -24.15
CA ASN A 785 -7.50 44.11 -23.81
C ASN A 785 -8.34 44.15 -25.10
N ALA A 786 -8.86 42.98 -25.51
CA ALA A 786 -9.63 42.83 -26.74
C ALA A 786 -10.92 43.67 -26.76
N TRP A 787 -11.52 43.93 -25.59
CA TRP A 787 -12.72 44.76 -25.48
C TRP A 787 -12.40 46.24 -25.65
N LEU A 788 -11.27 46.70 -25.08
CA LEU A 788 -10.79 48.08 -25.24
C LEU A 788 -10.41 48.37 -26.69
N ASP A 789 -9.67 47.45 -27.34
CA ASP A 789 -9.25 47.60 -28.74
C ASP A 789 -10.46 47.62 -29.70
N TYR A 790 -11.49 46.80 -29.44
CA TYR A 790 -12.73 46.80 -30.21
C TYR A 790 -13.48 48.14 -30.08
N ASN A 791 -13.70 48.62 -28.86
CA ASN A 791 -14.45 49.86 -28.64
C ASN A 791 -13.67 51.12 -29.06
N ALA A 792 -12.33 51.09 -29.05
CA ALA A 792 -11.53 52.13 -29.69
C ALA A 792 -11.75 52.20 -31.22
N GLY A 793 -11.94 51.05 -31.89
CA GLY A 793 -12.33 50.99 -33.29
C GLY A 793 -13.76 51.50 -33.56
N VAL A 794 -14.69 51.26 -32.64
CA VAL A 794 -16.05 51.84 -32.69
C VAL A 794 -15.99 53.37 -32.61
N LEU A 795 -15.15 53.91 -31.73
CA LEU A 795 -14.94 55.36 -31.60
C LEU A 795 -14.38 55.97 -32.90
N ASP A 796 -13.41 55.31 -33.57
CA ASP A 796 -12.88 55.77 -34.85
C ASP A 796 -13.96 55.86 -35.94
N ALA A 797 -14.89 54.89 -35.97
CA ALA A 797 -16.02 54.89 -36.89
C ALA A 797 -16.99 56.05 -36.60
N GLN A 798 -17.30 56.30 -35.31
CA GLN A 798 -18.13 57.43 -34.89
C GLN A 798 -17.48 58.78 -35.25
N MET A 799 -16.18 58.95 -35.00
CA MET A 799 -15.44 60.15 -35.40
C MET A 799 -15.45 60.40 -36.91
N LYS A 800 -15.35 59.33 -37.71
CA LYS A 800 -15.49 59.44 -39.17
C LYS A 800 -16.90 59.91 -39.54
N ARG A 801 -17.93 59.32 -38.92
CA ARG A 801 -19.32 59.68 -39.18
C ARG A 801 -19.66 61.12 -38.80
N VAL A 802 -19.14 61.60 -37.65
CA VAL A 802 -19.29 63.00 -37.23
C VAL A 802 -18.68 63.94 -38.26
N ARG A 803 -17.47 63.66 -38.77
CA ARG A 803 -16.83 64.48 -39.82
C ARG A 803 -17.63 64.50 -41.12
N GLU A 804 -18.15 63.35 -41.55
CA GLU A 804 -19.00 63.26 -42.76
C GLU A 804 -20.29 64.07 -42.60
N LEU A 805 -20.94 64.00 -41.42
CA LEU A 805 -22.15 64.74 -41.12
C LEU A 805 -21.87 66.25 -41.00
N GLU A 806 -20.76 66.67 -40.39
CA GLU A 806 -20.32 68.07 -40.36
C GLU A 806 -20.06 68.61 -41.78
N GLN A 807 -19.42 67.81 -42.63
CA GLN A 807 -19.19 68.16 -44.03
C GLN A 807 -20.52 68.29 -44.79
N LEU A 808 -21.48 67.38 -44.54
CA LEU A 808 -22.79 67.41 -45.18
C LEU A 808 -23.62 68.64 -44.73
N VAL A 809 -23.55 68.99 -43.44
CA VAL A 809 -24.21 70.18 -42.89
C VAL A 809 -23.59 71.47 -43.46
N SER A 810 -22.28 71.51 -43.64
CA SER A 810 -21.55 72.69 -44.12
C SER A 810 -21.55 72.85 -45.65
N THR A 811 -22.06 71.87 -46.41
CA THR A 811 -22.08 71.92 -47.87
C THR A 811 -23.22 72.84 -48.38
N PRO A 812 -22.92 73.96 -49.06
CA PRO A 812 -23.94 74.94 -49.45
C PRO A 812 -24.97 74.43 -50.48
N SER A 813 -24.65 73.37 -51.22
CA SER A 813 -25.51 72.78 -52.27
C SER A 813 -26.57 71.79 -51.76
N VAL A 814 -26.60 71.52 -50.44
CA VAL A 814 -27.57 70.60 -49.82
C VAL A 814 -28.81 71.38 -49.39
N GLY A 815 -30.00 70.92 -49.77
CA GLY A 815 -31.28 71.57 -49.41
C GLY A 815 -31.57 71.56 -47.90
N ASP A 816 -32.28 72.58 -47.42
CA ASP A 816 -32.56 72.80 -45.99
C ASP A 816 -33.15 71.58 -45.24
N PRO A 817 -34.08 70.77 -45.80
CA PRO A 817 -34.62 69.60 -45.11
C PRO A 817 -33.57 68.52 -44.83
N VAL A 818 -32.63 68.33 -45.75
CA VAL A 818 -31.53 67.36 -45.63
C VAL A 818 -30.49 67.89 -44.66
N ARG A 819 -30.24 69.21 -44.65
CA ARG A 819 -29.34 69.86 -43.69
C ARG A 819 -29.87 69.74 -42.26
N GLU A 820 -31.17 69.95 -42.04
CA GLU A 820 -31.80 69.75 -40.73
C GLU A 820 -31.79 68.29 -40.27
N ALA A 821 -32.05 67.34 -41.18
CA ALA A 821 -31.96 65.91 -40.87
C ALA A 821 -30.52 65.49 -40.52
N ALA A 822 -29.54 65.97 -41.28
CA ALA A 822 -28.12 65.77 -41.01
C ALA A 822 -27.70 66.41 -39.67
N GLN A 823 -28.23 67.60 -39.34
CA GLN A 823 -27.97 68.26 -38.06
C GLN A 823 -28.54 67.47 -36.87
N ARG A 824 -29.76 66.92 -36.98
CA ARG A 824 -30.34 66.06 -35.93
C ARG A 824 -29.52 64.78 -35.73
N GLU A 825 -29.09 64.16 -36.83
CA GLU A 825 -28.27 62.96 -36.79
C GLU A 825 -26.86 63.23 -36.25
N LEU A 826 -26.29 64.41 -36.56
CA LEU A 826 -25.02 64.87 -36.02
C LEU A 826 -25.07 65.00 -34.49
N VAL A 827 -26.12 65.65 -33.96
CA VAL A 827 -26.32 65.78 -32.50
C VAL A 827 -26.47 64.41 -31.85
N ARG A 828 -27.25 63.50 -32.44
CA ARG A 828 -27.41 62.12 -31.95
C ARG A 828 -26.08 61.37 -31.91
N THR A 829 -25.33 61.40 -33.00
CA THR A 829 -24.03 60.72 -33.13
C THR A 829 -23.00 61.28 -32.16
N GLN A 830 -22.98 62.61 -31.95
CA GLN A 830 -22.12 63.24 -30.93
C GLN A 830 -22.49 62.82 -29.50
N GLY A 831 -23.78 62.60 -29.21
CA GLY A 831 -24.24 62.04 -27.93
C GLY A 831 -23.78 60.60 -27.67
N GLU A 832 -23.86 59.74 -28.69
CA GLU A 832 -23.35 58.36 -28.61
C GLU A 832 -21.82 58.32 -28.46
N MET A 833 -21.11 59.22 -29.15
CA MET A 833 -19.66 59.38 -29.03
C MET A 833 -19.25 59.84 -27.63
N ALA A 834 -19.98 60.79 -27.03
CA ALA A 834 -19.77 61.24 -25.66
C ALA A 834 -19.86 60.11 -24.62
N GLN A 835 -20.86 59.23 -24.77
CA GLN A 835 -21.02 58.05 -23.90
C GLN A 835 -19.87 57.05 -24.09
N THR A 836 -19.46 56.83 -25.34
CA THR A 836 -18.38 55.90 -25.69
C THR A 836 -17.05 56.37 -25.10
N VAL A 837 -16.76 57.68 -25.15
CA VAL A 837 -15.58 58.30 -24.53
C VAL A 837 -15.56 58.09 -23.02
N GLY A 838 -16.69 58.32 -22.33
CA GLY A 838 -16.79 58.14 -20.88
C GLY A 838 -16.54 56.69 -20.45
N VAL A 839 -17.14 55.74 -21.17
CA VAL A 839 -16.96 54.30 -20.94
C VAL A 839 -15.51 53.87 -21.16
N LEU A 840 -14.88 54.30 -22.27
CA LEU A 840 -13.49 53.98 -22.57
C LEU A 840 -12.52 54.57 -21.55
N ALA A 841 -12.77 55.80 -21.08
CA ALA A 841 -11.95 56.43 -20.04
C ALA A 841 -12.05 55.67 -18.71
N GLY A 842 -13.24 55.18 -18.34
CA GLY A 842 -13.45 54.34 -17.17
C GLY A 842 -12.70 53.01 -17.24
N GLU A 843 -12.76 52.35 -18.39
CA GLU A 843 -12.04 51.08 -18.59
C GLU A 843 -10.52 51.27 -18.61
N VAL A 844 -10.00 52.36 -19.18
CA VAL A 844 -8.55 52.68 -19.12
C VAL A 844 -8.11 52.91 -17.66
N ALA A 845 -8.95 53.50 -16.82
CA ALA A 845 -8.69 53.66 -15.40
C ALA A 845 -8.71 52.33 -14.62
N ALA A 846 -9.61 51.41 -14.98
CA ALA A 846 -9.80 50.13 -14.28
C ALA A 846 -8.86 49.01 -14.73
N SER A 847 -8.49 48.98 -16.02
CA SER A 847 -7.79 47.85 -16.66
C SER A 847 -6.28 47.78 -16.39
N GLY A 848 -5.72 48.72 -15.62
CA GLY A 848 -4.28 48.75 -15.31
C GLY A 848 -3.38 48.98 -16.52
N LEU A 849 -3.95 49.51 -17.62
CA LEU A 849 -3.24 49.78 -18.87
C LEU A 849 -2.09 50.78 -18.63
N ASP A 850 -0.89 50.44 -19.09
CA ASP A 850 0.24 51.38 -19.11
C ASP A 850 0.03 52.41 -20.24
N VAL A 851 -0.55 53.55 -19.88
CA VAL A 851 -0.80 54.68 -20.78
C VAL A 851 0.47 55.31 -21.35
N SER A 852 1.66 55.00 -20.79
CA SER A 852 2.95 55.47 -21.30
C SER A 852 3.54 54.55 -22.39
N SER A 853 3.02 53.34 -22.53
CA SER A 853 3.40 52.42 -23.60
C SER A 853 2.95 52.94 -24.98
N THR A 854 3.63 52.53 -26.05
CA THR A 854 3.29 52.96 -27.43
C THR A 854 1.84 52.65 -27.81
N ALA A 855 1.32 51.49 -27.36
CA ALA A 855 -0.07 51.10 -27.61
C ALA A 855 -1.06 51.84 -26.71
N GLY A 856 -0.74 52.03 -25.43
CA GLY A 856 -1.56 52.81 -24.49
C GLY A 856 -1.67 54.28 -24.89
N ALA A 857 -0.57 54.87 -25.35
CA ALA A 857 -0.55 56.23 -25.89
C ALA A 857 -1.43 56.36 -27.14
N ALA A 858 -1.40 55.38 -28.04
CA ALA A 858 -2.24 55.38 -29.24
C ALA A 858 -3.74 55.31 -28.92
N VAL A 859 -4.16 54.50 -27.94
CA VAL A 859 -5.58 54.40 -27.54
C VAL A 859 -6.04 55.65 -26.79
N THR A 860 -5.24 56.15 -25.84
CA THR A 860 -5.56 57.39 -25.13
C THR A 860 -5.63 58.61 -26.06
N GLN A 861 -4.78 58.69 -27.08
CA GLN A 861 -4.86 59.73 -28.11
C GLN A 861 -6.15 59.66 -28.94
N ARG A 862 -6.63 58.46 -29.29
CA ARG A 862 -7.92 58.30 -29.99
C ARG A 862 -9.09 58.77 -29.14
N ILE A 863 -9.11 58.39 -27.86
CA ILE A 863 -10.14 58.82 -26.90
C ILE A 863 -10.14 60.35 -26.77
N ALA A 864 -8.96 60.98 -26.65
CA ALA A 864 -8.85 62.44 -26.60
C ALA A 864 -9.33 63.12 -27.89
N SER A 865 -9.03 62.52 -29.05
CA SER A 865 -9.48 63.02 -30.36
C SER A 865 -11.00 62.91 -30.52
N GLY A 866 -11.60 61.83 -30.03
CA GLY A 866 -13.06 61.65 -29.99
C GLY A 866 -13.73 62.68 -29.08
N ALA A 867 -13.20 62.87 -27.87
CA ALA A 867 -13.69 63.87 -26.93
C ALA A 867 -13.68 65.29 -27.52
N ALA A 868 -12.62 65.66 -28.24
CA ALA A 868 -12.49 66.97 -28.88
C ALA A 868 -13.50 67.19 -30.04
N GLN A 869 -14.01 66.11 -30.66
CA GLN A 869 -15.00 66.19 -31.73
C GLN A 869 -16.45 66.26 -31.23
N VAL A 870 -16.69 66.08 -29.93
CA VAL A 870 -18.00 66.35 -29.32
C VAL A 870 -18.16 67.86 -29.19
N LYS A 871 -19.01 68.47 -30.02
CA LYS A 871 -19.27 69.92 -30.02
C LYS A 871 -20.63 70.31 -29.45
N ASP A 872 -21.61 69.41 -29.51
CA ASP A 872 -22.93 69.63 -28.94
C ASP A 872 -22.87 69.80 -27.40
N GLY A 873 -23.54 70.84 -26.89
CA GLY A 873 -23.48 71.21 -25.47
C GLY A 873 -24.11 70.18 -24.54
N ASN A 874 -25.18 69.51 -24.96
CA ASN A 874 -25.82 68.45 -24.16
C ASN A 874 -24.95 67.19 -24.15
N ALA A 875 -24.39 66.81 -25.30
CA ALA A 875 -23.46 65.69 -25.39
C ALA A 875 -22.20 65.90 -24.54
N ARG A 876 -21.63 67.11 -24.52
CA ARG A 876 -20.51 67.46 -23.62
C ARG A 876 -20.87 67.34 -22.14
N GLY A 877 -22.07 67.78 -21.77
CA GLY A 877 -22.59 67.63 -20.40
C GLY A 877 -22.64 66.16 -19.96
N VAL A 878 -23.15 65.28 -20.83
CA VAL A 878 -23.19 63.82 -20.58
C VAL A 878 -21.77 63.24 -20.47
N MET A 879 -20.85 63.65 -21.35
CA MET A 879 -19.45 63.21 -21.29
C MET A 879 -18.79 63.60 -19.97
N LEU A 880 -18.94 64.86 -19.53
CA LEU A 880 -18.38 65.36 -18.27
C LEU A 880 -18.95 64.62 -17.06
N GLN A 881 -20.27 64.39 -17.05
CA GLN A 881 -20.92 63.64 -15.97
C GLN A 881 -20.35 62.21 -15.85
N GLN A 882 -20.10 61.54 -16.97
CA GLN A 882 -19.49 60.21 -16.96
C GLN A 882 -18.01 60.23 -16.55
N LEU A 883 -17.23 61.21 -17.03
CA LEU A 883 -15.83 61.35 -16.66
C LEU A 883 -15.65 61.70 -15.17
N ASP A 884 -16.58 62.45 -14.58
CA ASP A 884 -16.57 62.76 -13.14
C ASP A 884 -16.85 61.54 -12.24
N ALA A 885 -17.51 60.52 -12.77
CA ALA A 885 -17.73 59.26 -12.07
C ALA A 885 -16.51 58.32 -12.09
N VAL A 886 -15.48 58.60 -12.91
CA VAL A 886 -14.28 57.75 -13.03
C VAL A 886 -13.31 58.01 -11.86
N GLN A 887 -13.03 56.98 -11.06
CA GLN A 887 -12.06 57.05 -9.97
C GLN A 887 -10.65 56.68 -10.46
N THR A 888 -9.66 57.56 -10.24
CA THR A 888 -8.25 57.30 -10.59
C THR A 888 -7.32 57.58 -9.41
N PRO A 889 -6.21 56.83 -9.24
CA PRO A 889 -5.20 57.12 -8.22
C PRO A 889 -4.56 58.49 -8.44
N ALA A 890 -4.56 59.35 -7.40
CA ALA A 890 -4.02 60.71 -7.47
C ALA A 890 -2.54 60.72 -7.88
N GLY A 891 -2.18 61.55 -8.88
CA GLY A 891 -0.81 61.69 -9.40
C GLY A 891 -0.39 60.66 -10.46
N SER A 892 -1.24 59.70 -10.81
CA SER A 892 -0.95 58.73 -11.88
C SER A 892 -0.99 59.34 -13.28
N ALA A 893 -0.32 58.71 -14.26
CA ALA A 893 -0.40 59.11 -15.66
C ALA A 893 -1.85 58.99 -16.20
N THR A 894 -2.61 58.01 -15.72
CA THR A 894 -4.03 57.82 -16.04
C THR A 894 -4.91 58.92 -15.44
N ALA A 895 -4.63 59.40 -14.21
CA ALA A 895 -5.33 60.55 -13.63
C ALA A 895 -5.11 61.81 -14.47
N ARG A 896 -3.87 62.10 -14.89
CA ARG A 896 -3.56 63.23 -15.79
C ARG A 896 -4.30 63.15 -17.13
N PHE A 897 -4.46 61.94 -17.68
CA PHE A 897 -5.22 61.71 -18.90
C PHE A 897 -6.72 62.00 -18.72
N VAL A 898 -7.35 61.44 -17.67
CA VAL A 898 -8.77 61.69 -17.38
C VAL A 898 -9.04 63.16 -17.06
N ASP A 899 -8.16 63.83 -16.31
CA ASP A 899 -8.25 65.27 -16.05
C ASP A 899 -8.10 66.10 -17.35
N GLY A 900 -7.25 65.67 -18.28
CA GLY A 900 -7.14 66.25 -19.62
C GLY A 900 -8.43 66.13 -20.43
N LEU A 901 -9.12 64.98 -20.37
CA LEU A 901 -10.43 64.81 -21.01
C LEU A 901 -11.51 65.69 -20.37
N LYS A 902 -11.50 65.84 -19.04
CA LYS A 902 -12.40 66.77 -18.32
C LYS A 902 -12.15 68.22 -18.74
N ALA A 903 -10.89 68.61 -18.93
CA ALA A 903 -10.55 69.93 -19.43
C ALA A 903 -11.09 70.15 -20.85
N LEU A 904 -10.95 69.16 -21.75
CA LEU A 904 -11.50 69.21 -23.11
C LEU A 904 -13.04 69.32 -23.13
N GLY A 905 -13.73 68.63 -22.22
CA GLY A 905 -15.19 68.75 -22.10
C GLY A 905 -15.66 70.09 -21.55
N ARG A 906 -14.82 70.81 -20.77
CA ARG A 906 -15.13 72.15 -20.21
C ARG A 906 -14.75 73.29 -21.14
N VAL A 907 -13.83 73.08 -22.08
CA VAL A 907 -13.40 74.09 -23.04
C VAL A 907 -14.22 73.93 -24.32
N GLY A 908 -15.32 74.67 -24.39
CA GLY A 908 -15.93 75.08 -25.65
C GLY A 908 -17.41 75.38 -25.57
#